data_AF-H6MUL0-F1
#
_entry.id   AF-H6MUL0-F1
#
_cell.length_a   1.000
_cell.length_b   1.000
_cell.length_c   1.000
_cell.angle_alpha   90.00
_cell.angle_beta   90.00
_cell.angle_gamma   90.00
#
_symmetry.space_group_name_H-M   'P 1'
#
loop_
_entity.id
_entity.type
_entity.pdbx_description
1 polymer ?
#
loop_
_entity_poly.entity_id
_entity_poly.type
_entity_poly.pdbx_seq_one_letter_code
_entity_poly.pdbx_strand_id
1 'polypeptide(L)'
;MAARRTSSGRSGRTPAADDAVTVPSMTPGTVTLSGELAGVLGPKTAAGLATIGISTVGELLRYPPRRYVRRGQPSASEELEEGEWVTIVGRVTKANMTSMKSRPGKILRLSVMDEKRTFEVSFFNPYSVARLLTTGRKVMLAGTVKFFRSQPQLTHPQWLVLPETGEDPEKVVGSPMMMEMYEIERAASESDPSAPNPLLALFDRSIIPMYPATSTCQSWEIWSAARRVLDLVGPLPDALDDAQRRERSLIRIDNAVRSVHLPESDGEIGPARERMKFDEALAIQLVLAQRRLAGRTDTAPVCPHVPGGLEDQLLARLPFTLTTGQQAVAEEIGTDLGRDEPMSRLLQGEVGSGKTLVALLAMLRIVDNGHQCALLAPTEVLAAQHYRTISTMLGDLASAGRLGAADGATQLALVTGSMKTKDKRETLLDVVTGQAGIVIGTHALLEENVSFFDLGMFVVDEQHRFGVEQRDTLRGRGRDGIAPHVLVMTATPIPRTVAMTAFGDLDTSVLTELPAGRQPITTNVVPMGKQRWVDRAWERVDEEVAAHRQVYVVCSRIGDDPDAPKKAAPKKATARKGRTPARGADADGDGPEEETVAVIDQFHELLAGPLGKHRIAMLHGRMPADEKAETMDAFGRGEIDILVSTTVIEVGVDVKNATTMVIVDADRFGVSQLHQLRGRVGRGGLPGLCLLMTRVSPGSKSMERLEAVAASNDGFELAQIDLQQRREGDVLGSLQSGGKTSLHFLSLLDDAEIIADARDLAQDIVAADRTLADHPTMGALVDAILVPDKIAYLEKS
;
A
#
# COMPACT_ATOMS: atom_id res chain seq x y z
N MET A 1 -3.28 7.76 63.14
CA MET A 1 -4.60 7.82 63.82
C MET A 1 -5.34 9.01 63.25
N ALA A 2 -6.22 8.84 62.27
CA ALA A 2 -7.61 8.39 62.40
C ALA A 2 -8.59 9.57 62.61
N ALA A 3 -9.54 9.69 61.66
CA ALA A 3 -10.93 10.18 61.75
C ALA A 3 -11.25 11.21 60.65
N ARG A 4 -11.80 10.81 59.49
CA ARG A 4 -13.23 10.54 59.17
C ARG A 4 -14.20 11.74 59.35
N ARG A 5 -14.75 12.13 58.20
CA ARG A 5 -16.18 12.31 57.84
C ARG A 5 -16.87 13.69 58.02
N THR A 6 -17.21 14.24 56.84
CA THR A 6 -18.53 14.74 56.38
C THR A 6 -19.19 15.95 57.07
N SER A 7 -19.46 16.99 56.28
CA SER A 7 -20.85 17.48 56.07
C SER A 7 -20.94 18.41 54.85
N SER A 8 -21.72 17.99 53.86
CA SER A 8 -22.17 18.79 52.73
C SER A 8 -23.46 19.51 53.09
N GLY A 9 -23.46 20.85 53.06
CA GLY A 9 -24.63 21.71 53.19
C GLY A 9 -24.74 22.63 51.98
N ARG A 10 -25.86 22.51 51.26
CA ARG A 10 -26.22 23.13 49.99
C ARG A 10 -26.73 24.56 50.23
N SER A 11 -26.28 25.55 49.46
CA SER A 11 -27.05 26.79 49.23
C SER A 11 -26.63 27.41 47.91
N GLY A 12 -27.60 27.87 47.14
CA GLY A 12 -27.46 28.15 45.72
C GLY A 12 -26.80 29.50 45.43
N ARG A 13 -26.19 29.58 44.25
CA ARG A 13 -26.03 30.83 43.52
C ARG A 13 -26.04 30.54 42.01
N THR A 14 -26.97 31.19 41.34
CA THR A 14 -27.14 31.31 39.90
C THR A 14 -25.81 31.68 39.23
N PRO A 15 -25.40 31.06 38.11
CA PRO A 15 -24.26 31.57 37.36
C PRO A 15 -24.74 32.71 36.44
N ALA A 16 -24.00 33.81 36.54
CA ALA A 16 -24.07 34.97 35.67
C ALA A 16 -23.56 34.63 34.26
N ALA A 17 -23.97 35.45 33.31
CA ALA A 17 -23.61 35.41 31.90
C ALA A 17 -22.15 35.80 31.64
N ASP A 18 -21.69 35.37 30.45
CA ASP A 18 -20.57 35.86 29.64
C ASP A 18 -19.14 35.68 30.17
N ASP A 19 -18.46 34.68 29.57
CA ASP A 19 -17.05 34.78 29.19
C ASP A 19 -16.95 34.53 27.68
N ALA A 20 -17.02 35.61 26.90
CA ALA A 20 -16.66 35.62 25.50
C ALA A 20 -15.13 35.52 25.39
N VAL A 21 -14.63 34.35 25.01
CA VAL A 21 -13.22 34.15 24.65
C VAL A 21 -12.94 34.99 23.40
N THR A 22 -12.25 36.10 23.61
CA THR A 22 -11.78 37.00 22.56
C THR A 22 -10.63 36.32 21.82
N VAL A 23 -10.84 35.97 20.55
CA VAL A 23 -9.78 35.52 19.65
C VAL A 23 -8.90 36.74 19.34
N PRO A 24 -7.58 36.70 19.58
CA PRO A 24 -6.72 37.86 19.34
C PRO A 24 -6.66 38.17 17.84
N SER A 25 -6.78 39.45 17.49
CA SER A 25 -6.66 39.94 16.12
C SER A 25 -5.21 39.79 15.63
N MET A 26 -4.91 38.70 14.94
CA MET A 26 -3.60 38.46 14.33
C MET A 26 -3.46 39.23 13.01
N THR A 27 -2.33 39.89 12.82
CA THR A 27 -1.98 40.64 11.61
C THR A 27 -1.50 39.66 10.51
N PRO A 28 -1.83 39.87 9.22
CA PRO A 28 -1.36 39.00 8.12
C PRO A 28 0.17 38.88 8.13
N GLY A 29 0.68 37.64 8.11
CA GLY A 29 2.13 37.35 8.10
C GLY A 29 2.74 36.83 9.41
N THR A 30 1.96 36.61 10.48
CA THR A 30 2.45 36.02 11.75
C THR A 30 2.23 34.51 11.88
N VAL A 31 1.57 33.88 10.91
CA VAL A 31 1.24 32.44 10.96
C VAL A 31 2.28 31.64 10.16
N THR A 32 2.99 30.74 10.85
CA THR A 32 3.98 29.84 10.25
C THR A 32 3.35 28.51 9.84
N LEU A 33 3.91 27.85 8.82
CA LEU A 33 3.46 26.51 8.36
C LEU A 33 3.49 25.46 9.48
N SER A 34 4.49 25.52 10.37
CA SER A 34 4.60 24.61 11.52
C SER A 34 3.70 24.99 12.71
N GLY A 35 2.91 26.06 12.60
CA GLY A 35 2.05 26.53 13.68
C GLY A 35 0.85 25.61 13.92
N GLU A 36 0.47 25.44 15.19
CA GLU A 36 -0.71 24.65 15.57
C GLU A 36 -2.01 25.32 15.11
N LEU A 37 -2.92 24.54 14.51
CA LEU A 37 -4.22 25.02 14.05
C LEU A 37 -5.12 25.52 15.19
N ALA A 38 -4.93 25.01 16.41
CA ALA A 38 -5.72 25.40 17.57
C ALA A 38 -5.60 26.90 17.89
N GLY A 39 -4.40 27.47 17.69
CA GLY A 39 -4.15 28.91 17.89
C GLY A 39 -4.75 29.80 16.81
N VAL A 40 -4.95 29.28 15.60
CA VAL A 40 -5.36 30.05 14.41
C VAL A 40 -6.88 29.96 14.16
N LEU A 41 -7.47 28.76 14.30
CA LEU A 41 -8.87 28.47 13.97
C LEU A 41 -9.75 28.24 15.21
N GLY A 42 -9.15 28.18 16.40
CA GLY A 42 -9.81 27.86 17.65
C GLY A 42 -9.88 26.35 17.95
N PRO A 43 -10.02 25.97 19.23
CA PRO A 43 -9.83 24.59 19.69
C PRO A 43 -10.88 23.60 19.15
N LYS A 44 -12.11 24.07 18.91
CA LYS A 44 -13.21 23.21 18.42
C LYS A 44 -12.98 22.76 16.98
N THR A 45 -12.64 23.69 16.09
CA THR A 45 -12.37 23.42 14.67
C THR A 45 -11.08 22.60 14.52
N ALA A 46 -10.04 22.94 15.27
CA ALA A 46 -8.80 22.18 15.31
C ALA A 46 -9.00 20.74 15.79
N ALA A 47 -9.85 20.50 16.79
CA ALA A 47 -10.17 19.14 17.23
C ALA A 47 -10.88 18.31 16.14
N GLY A 48 -11.75 18.93 15.33
CA GLY A 48 -12.37 18.30 14.17
C GLY A 48 -11.34 17.90 13.11
N LEU A 49 -10.45 18.82 12.74
CA LEU A 49 -9.36 18.59 11.78
C LEU A 49 -8.33 17.55 12.30
N ALA A 50 -8.07 17.52 13.59
CA ALA A 50 -7.19 16.51 14.20
C ALA A 50 -7.72 15.08 14.00
N THR A 51 -9.05 14.88 13.94
CA THR A 51 -9.62 13.54 13.66
C THR A 51 -9.23 12.99 12.30
N ILE A 52 -9.04 13.87 11.31
CA ILE A 52 -8.58 13.51 9.96
C ILE A 52 -7.05 13.50 9.86
N GLY A 53 -6.34 13.86 10.93
CA GLY A 53 -4.88 13.86 11.00
C GLY A 53 -4.25 15.18 10.60
N ILE A 54 -5.00 16.28 10.69
CA ILE A 54 -4.51 17.63 10.38
C ILE A 54 -4.45 18.43 11.69
N SER A 55 -3.24 18.81 12.07
CA SER A 55 -2.89 19.47 13.32
C SER A 55 -2.14 20.79 13.11
N THR A 56 -1.42 20.92 11.99
CA THR A 56 -0.65 22.12 11.64
C THR A 56 -1.21 22.88 10.43
N VAL A 57 -0.81 24.14 10.29
CA VAL A 57 -1.15 24.99 9.14
C VAL A 57 -0.64 24.37 7.83
N GLY A 58 0.59 23.85 7.81
CA GLY A 58 1.18 23.20 6.66
C GLY A 58 0.42 21.95 6.21
N GLU A 59 0.00 21.11 7.17
CA GLU A 59 -0.82 19.92 6.88
C GLU A 59 -2.15 20.29 6.23
N LEU A 60 -2.81 21.37 6.69
CA LEU A 60 -4.09 21.81 6.14
C LEU A 60 -3.93 22.33 4.70
N LEU A 61 -2.89 23.13 4.44
CA LEU A 61 -2.61 23.70 3.12
C LEU A 61 -2.07 22.68 2.11
N ARG A 62 -1.63 21.50 2.57
CA ARG A 62 -1.25 20.38 1.72
C ARG A 62 -2.35 19.30 1.67
N TYR A 63 -3.52 19.54 2.25
CA TYR A 63 -4.61 18.58 2.24
C TYR A 63 -5.43 18.67 0.95
N PRO A 64 -5.48 17.62 0.11
CA PRO A 64 -5.95 17.75 -1.26
C PRO A 64 -7.48 17.69 -1.36
N PRO A 65 -8.10 18.51 -2.23
CA PRO A 65 -9.45 18.25 -2.70
C PRO A 65 -9.51 16.93 -3.48
N ARG A 66 -10.49 16.08 -3.14
CA ARG A 66 -10.78 14.83 -3.85
C ARG A 66 -11.32 15.07 -5.25
N ARG A 67 -12.14 16.11 -5.43
CA ARG A 67 -12.70 16.51 -6.73
C ARG A 67 -13.04 18.00 -6.74
N TYR A 68 -13.20 18.56 -7.93
CA TYR A 68 -13.68 19.92 -8.12
C TYR A 68 -15.06 19.86 -8.78
N VAL A 69 -16.02 20.59 -8.23
CA VAL A 69 -17.39 20.69 -8.74
C VAL A 69 -17.51 22.00 -9.49
N ARG A 70 -17.91 21.94 -10.76
CA ARG A 70 -18.09 23.11 -11.62
C ARG A 70 -19.51 23.64 -11.52
N ARG A 71 -19.67 24.96 -11.57
CA ARG A 71 -20.97 25.62 -11.65
C ARG A 71 -21.42 25.76 -13.10
N GLY A 72 -22.69 25.51 -13.38
CA GLY A 72 -23.35 25.90 -14.64
C GLY A 72 -23.03 25.05 -15.87
N GLN A 73 -22.03 24.17 -15.80
CA GLN A 73 -22.01 22.99 -16.64
C GLN A 73 -22.95 21.97 -15.97
N PRO A 74 -24.07 21.54 -16.60
CA PRO A 74 -24.44 20.15 -16.38
C PRO A 74 -23.17 19.32 -16.63
N SER A 75 -22.98 18.19 -15.96
CA SER A 75 -22.31 17.06 -16.59
C SER A 75 -22.62 17.12 -18.10
N ALA A 76 -21.64 17.00 -18.99
CA ALA A 76 -21.81 17.37 -20.41
C ALA A 76 -22.98 16.66 -21.14
N SER A 77 -23.73 15.81 -20.46
CA SER A 77 -25.07 15.33 -20.76
C SER A 77 -26.19 16.27 -20.27
N GLU A 78 -27.16 16.58 -21.13
CA GLU A 78 -28.50 17.02 -20.71
C GLU A 78 -29.24 15.98 -19.82
N GLU A 79 -28.57 14.88 -19.46
CA GLU A 79 -29.03 13.75 -18.65
C GLU A 79 -28.23 13.72 -17.34
N LEU A 80 -28.92 13.95 -16.23
CA LEU A 80 -28.35 13.78 -14.88
C LEU A 80 -28.02 12.30 -14.67
N GLU A 81 -26.86 11.97 -14.10
CA GLU A 81 -26.51 10.59 -13.78
C GLU A 81 -26.88 10.20 -12.34
N GLU A 82 -27.27 8.95 -12.13
CA GLU A 82 -27.52 8.46 -10.78
C GLU A 82 -26.21 8.43 -9.97
N GLY A 83 -26.22 9.05 -8.79
CA GLY A 83 -25.02 9.20 -7.96
C GLY A 83 -24.28 10.54 -8.16
N GLU A 84 -24.70 11.38 -9.11
CA GLU A 84 -24.12 12.70 -9.33
C GLU A 84 -24.49 13.68 -8.20
N TRP A 85 -23.55 14.52 -7.73
CA TRP A 85 -23.85 15.56 -6.74
C TRP A 85 -24.22 16.86 -7.44
N VAL A 86 -25.43 17.35 -7.21
CA VAL A 86 -25.95 18.55 -7.88
C VAL A 86 -26.41 19.60 -6.88
N THR A 87 -26.32 20.85 -7.31
CA THR A 87 -26.90 21.99 -6.59
C THR A 87 -28.02 22.57 -7.43
N ILE A 88 -29.20 22.68 -6.84
CA ILE A 88 -30.40 23.22 -7.49
C ILE A 88 -30.86 24.46 -6.74
N VAL A 89 -31.22 25.50 -7.49
CA VAL A 89 -31.87 26.70 -6.96
C VAL A 89 -33.26 26.75 -7.55
N GLY A 90 -34.29 26.70 -6.72
CA GLY A 90 -35.65 26.61 -7.22
C GLY A 90 -36.68 27.08 -6.21
N ARG A 91 -37.95 27.05 -6.61
CA ARG A 91 -39.07 27.34 -5.71
C ARG A 91 -39.73 26.04 -5.27
N VAL A 92 -40.05 25.96 -3.98
CA VAL A 92 -40.84 24.84 -3.43
C VAL A 92 -42.27 24.97 -3.97
N THR A 93 -42.68 24.07 -4.87
CA THR A 93 -44.03 24.07 -5.45
C THR A 93 -45.01 23.23 -4.64
N LYS A 94 -44.52 22.17 -3.97
CA LYS A 94 -45.33 21.31 -3.09
C LYS A 94 -44.51 20.90 -1.87
N ALA A 95 -45.17 20.79 -0.72
CA ALA A 95 -44.60 20.29 0.53
C ALA A 95 -45.62 19.41 1.24
N ASN A 96 -45.37 18.10 1.29
CA ASN A 96 -46.28 17.10 1.86
C ASN A 96 -45.60 16.31 2.97
N MET A 97 -46.27 16.19 4.12
CA MET A 97 -45.81 15.37 5.23
C MET A 97 -46.59 14.06 5.27
N THR A 98 -45.90 12.92 5.15
CA THR A 98 -46.51 11.59 5.15
C THR A 98 -45.99 10.77 6.33
N SER A 99 -46.83 9.88 6.88
CA SER A 99 -46.38 8.90 7.87
C SER A 99 -45.77 7.67 7.17
N MET A 100 -44.66 7.15 7.68
CA MET A 100 -44.05 5.93 7.12
C MET A 100 -44.93 4.70 7.41
N LYS A 101 -45.12 3.84 6.40
CA LYS A 101 -46.01 2.65 6.50
C LYS A 101 -45.36 1.45 7.21
N SER A 102 -44.03 1.34 7.18
CA SER A 102 -43.28 0.14 7.65
C SER A 102 -42.43 0.39 8.92
N ARG A 103 -42.14 1.65 9.26
CA ARG A 103 -41.40 2.05 10.47
C ARG A 103 -42.04 3.27 11.12
N PRO A 104 -41.96 3.44 12.46
CA PRO A 104 -42.44 4.65 13.12
C PRO A 104 -41.60 5.86 12.70
N GLY A 105 -42.24 6.87 12.12
CA GLY A 105 -41.61 8.15 11.75
C GLY A 105 -42.38 8.90 10.65
N LYS A 106 -42.01 10.17 10.42
CA LYS A 106 -42.62 11.03 9.39
C LYS A 106 -41.60 11.31 8.28
N ILE A 107 -42.09 11.50 7.06
CA ILE A 107 -41.28 11.93 5.91
C ILE A 107 -41.88 13.23 5.34
N LEU A 108 -41.04 14.24 5.09
CA LEU A 108 -41.42 15.43 4.34
C LEU A 108 -40.94 15.24 2.90
N ARG A 109 -41.87 15.27 1.95
CA ARG A 109 -41.56 15.31 0.52
C ARG A 109 -41.83 16.72 -0.01
N LEU A 110 -40.82 17.32 -0.61
CA LEU A 110 -40.91 18.58 -1.31
C LEU A 110 -40.80 18.33 -2.81
N SER A 111 -41.49 19.13 -3.61
CA SER A 111 -41.24 19.26 -5.04
C SER A 111 -40.64 20.64 -5.27
N VAL A 112 -39.40 20.68 -5.75
CA VAL A 112 -38.69 21.93 -6.04
C VAL A 112 -38.57 22.08 -7.54
N MET A 113 -39.10 23.18 -8.06
CA MET A 113 -39.05 23.50 -9.47
C MET A 113 -37.94 24.51 -9.71
N ASP A 114 -36.98 24.09 -10.54
CA ASP A 114 -36.00 24.96 -11.20
C ASP A 114 -36.59 25.45 -12.53
N GLU A 115 -35.91 26.35 -13.25
CA GLU A 115 -36.35 26.92 -14.53
C GLU A 115 -36.60 25.84 -15.61
N LYS A 116 -35.96 24.67 -15.51
CA LYS A 116 -36.02 23.61 -16.53
C LYS A 116 -36.67 22.31 -16.09
N ARG A 117 -36.62 21.93 -14.80
CA ARG A 117 -37.04 20.60 -14.29
C ARG A 117 -37.58 20.65 -12.86
N THR A 118 -38.35 19.63 -12.47
CA THR A 118 -38.83 19.45 -11.09
C THR A 118 -38.04 18.34 -10.41
N PHE A 119 -37.57 18.60 -9.19
CA PHE A 119 -36.85 17.66 -8.34
C PHE A 119 -37.73 17.24 -7.15
N GLU A 120 -37.82 15.94 -6.88
CA GLU A 120 -38.39 15.45 -5.62
C GLU A 120 -37.33 15.47 -4.52
N VAL A 121 -37.69 15.96 -3.34
CA VAL A 121 -36.76 16.08 -2.22
C VAL A 121 -37.39 15.45 -0.99
N SER A 122 -36.69 14.54 -0.34
CA SER A 122 -37.21 13.78 0.80
C SER A 122 -36.37 13.99 2.07
N PHE A 123 -37.02 14.29 3.19
CA PHE A 123 -36.42 14.35 4.52
C PHE A 123 -37.14 13.40 5.48
N PHE A 124 -36.41 12.49 6.13
CA PHE A 124 -36.94 11.63 7.19
C PHE A 124 -36.84 12.32 8.58
N ASN A 125 -37.86 12.14 9.42
CA ASN A 125 -38.05 12.79 10.74
C ASN A 125 -37.82 14.33 10.78
N PRO A 126 -38.51 15.13 9.95
CA PRO A 126 -38.15 16.51 9.65
C PRO A 126 -38.76 17.56 10.59
N TYR A 127 -38.76 17.33 11.91
CA TYR A 127 -39.53 18.16 12.87
C TYR A 127 -39.15 19.65 12.86
N SER A 128 -37.88 20.00 12.63
CA SER A 128 -37.40 21.38 12.49
C SER A 128 -37.53 21.91 11.06
N VAL A 129 -37.18 21.08 10.07
CA VAL A 129 -37.11 21.45 8.64
C VAL A 129 -38.49 21.73 8.03
N ALA A 130 -39.53 21.00 8.45
CA ALA A 130 -40.87 21.13 7.89
C ALA A 130 -41.54 22.49 8.17
N ARG A 131 -41.07 23.24 9.19
CA ARG A 131 -41.57 24.59 9.48
C ARG A 131 -40.92 25.67 8.60
N LEU A 132 -39.76 25.36 8.02
CA LEU A 132 -38.89 26.33 7.34
C LEU A 132 -39.01 26.19 5.81
N LEU A 133 -39.14 24.95 5.32
CA LEU A 133 -39.31 24.65 3.89
C LEU A 133 -40.79 24.54 3.51
N THR A 134 -41.47 25.69 3.46
CA THR A 134 -42.89 25.79 3.05
C THR A 134 -43.04 26.11 1.56
N THR A 135 -44.18 25.76 0.98
CA THR A 135 -44.54 26.10 -0.41
C THR A 135 -44.36 27.61 -0.68
N GLY A 136 -43.80 27.94 -1.85
CA GLY A 136 -43.58 29.32 -2.32
C GLY A 136 -42.19 29.88 -2.02
N ARG A 137 -41.49 29.37 -0.99
CA ARG A 137 -40.12 29.79 -0.65
C ARG A 137 -39.14 29.47 -1.78
N LYS A 138 -38.25 30.41 -2.06
CA LYS A 138 -37.08 30.17 -2.89
C LYS A 138 -36.03 29.47 -2.03
N VAL A 139 -35.57 28.32 -2.47
CA VAL A 139 -34.66 27.46 -1.71
C VAL A 139 -33.53 27.01 -2.61
N MET A 140 -32.38 26.83 -2.00
CA MET A 140 -31.25 26.18 -2.62
C MET A 140 -31.02 24.84 -1.95
N LEU A 141 -30.83 23.80 -2.75
CA LEU A 141 -30.62 22.44 -2.29
C LEU A 141 -29.37 21.85 -2.94
N ALA A 142 -28.54 21.17 -2.15
CA ALA A 142 -27.35 20.47 -2.66
C ALA A 142 -27.33 19.02 -2.15
N GLY A 143 -27.13 18.06 -3.05
CA GLY A 143 -27.08 16.64 -2.68
C GLY A 143 -26.91 15.69 -3.87
N THR A 144 -26.80 14.39 -3.56
CA THR A 144 -26.67 13.33 -4.56
C THR A 144 -28.01 12.99 -5.22
N VAL A 145 -28.03 13.00 -6.56
CA VAL A 145 -29.18 12.61 -7.39
C VAL A 145 -29.38 11.10 -7.33
N LYS A 146 -30.61 10.69 -7.08
CA LYS A 146 -31.11 9.33 -7.29
C LYS A 146 -32.27 9.38 -8.28
N PHE A 147 -32.48 8.30 -9.02
CA PHE A 147 -33.65 8.21 -9.90
C PHE A 147 -34.70 7.29 -9.30
N PHE A 148 -35.94 7.79 -9.25
CA PHE A 148 -37.10 6.96 -8.92
C PHE A 148 -38.19 7.20 -9.95
N ARG A 149 -38.59 6.14 -10.67
CA ARG A 149 -39.56 6.22 -11.79
C ARG A 149 -39.18 7.29 -12.83
N SER A 150 -37.89 7.36 -13.17
CA SER A 150 -37.33 8.33 -14.12
C SER A 150 -37.45 9.81 -13.68
N GLN A 151 -37.77 10.09 -12.41
CA GLN A 151 -37.68 11.44 -11.84
C GLN A 151 -36.45 11.58 -10.94
N PRO A 152 -35.72 12.70 -11.03
CA PRO A 152 -34.58 12.97 -10.16
C PRO A 152 -35.05 13.30 -8.75
N GLN A 153 -34.47 12.61 -7.77
CA GLN A 153 -34.78 12.73 -6.35
C GLN A 153 -33.51 13.03 -5.54
N LEU A 154 -33.64 13.91 -4.56
CA LEU A 154 -32.63 14.18 -3.54
C LEU A 154 -33.12 13.71 -2.17
N THR A 155 -32.34 12.86 -1.51
CA THR A 155 -32.68 12.36 -0.16
C THR A 155 -31.75 13.01 0.86
N HIS A 156 -32.31 13.69 1.85
CA HIS A 156 -31.58 14.51 2.83
C HIS A 156 -30.57 15.51 2.21
N PRO A 157 -30.99 16.34 1.23
CA PRO A 157 -30.09 17.37 0.72
C PRO A 157 -29.84 18.45 1.77
N GLN A 158 -28.69 19.09 1.65
CA GLN A 158 -28.37 20.32 2.35
C GLN A 158 -29.24 21.44 1.78
N TRP A 159 -29.71 22.35 2.63
CA TRP A 159 -30.74 23.31 2.22
C TRP A 159 -30.49 24.70 2.79
N LEU A 160 -30.88 25.72 2.04
CA LEU A 160 -30.83 27.11 2.47
C LEU A 160 -32.07 27.83 1.93
N VAL A 161 -32.77 28.55 2.79
CA VAL A 161 -33.85 29.45 2.37
C VAL A 161 -33.22 30.75 1.89
N LEU A 162 -33.50 31.12 0.65
CA LEU A 162 -32.99 32.34 0.06
C LEU A 162 -33.94 33.50 0.41
N PRO A 163 -33.43 34.64 0.92
CA PRO A 163 -34.25 35.82 1.17
C PRO A 163 -34.77 36.39 -0.15
N GLU A 164 -36.03 36.87 -0.16
CA GLU A 164 -36.58 37.58 -1.32
C GLU A 164 -36.20 39.07 -1.30
N THR A 165 -36.16 39.71 -2.46
CA THR A 165 -35.85 41.14 -2.61
C THR A 165 -36.75 41.99 -1.70
N GLY A 166 -36.16 42.65 -0.70
CA GLY A 166 -36.86 43.47 0.31
C GLY A 166 -37.01 42.81 1.68
N GLU A 167 -36.58 41.56 1.87
CA GLU A 167 -36.48 40.92 3.19
C GLU A 167 -35.13 41.21 3.87
N ASP A 168 -35.15 41.24 5.21
CA ASP A 168 -33.98 41.47 6.07
C ASP A 168 -32.94 40.34 5.92
N PRO A 169 -31.66 40.61 5.59
CA PRO A 169 -30.61 39.59 5.43
C PRO A 169 -30.30 38.80 6.72
N GLU A 170 -30.80 39.23 7.88
CA GLU A 170 -30.74 38.48 9.14
C GLU A 170 -31.73 37.29 9.20
N LYS A 171 -32.65 37.14 8.23
CA LYS A 171 -33.61 36.02 8.16
C LYS A 171 -33.14 34.83 7.34
N VAL A 172 -31.84 34.74 7.03
CA VAL A 172 -31.27 33.57 6.34
C VAL A 172 -31.34 32.38 7.29
N VAL A 173 -32.04 31.32 6.87
CA VAL A 173 -32.15 30.08 7.64
C VAL A 173 -31.84 28.92 6.72
N GLY A 174 -30.92 28.07 7.14
CA GLY A 174 -30.48 26.90 6.38
C GLY A 174 -30.16 25.72 7.28
N SER A 175 -29.72 24.63 6.66
CA SER A 175 -29.00 23.59 7.38
C SER A 175 -27.76 24.20 8.05
N PRO A 176 -27.30 23.65 9.19
CA PRO A 176 -26.13 24.16 9.90
C PRO A 176 -24.92 24.41 8.99
N MET A 177 -24.68 23.48 8.05
CA MET A 177 -23.69 23.59 6.98
C MET A 177 -23.81 24.86 6.14
N MET A 178 -25.02 25.20 5.69
CA MET A 178 -25.24 26.34 4.79
C MET A 178 -25.16 27.67 5.52
N MET A 179 -25.49 27.67 6.82
CA MET A 179 -25.37 28.84 7.69
C MET A 179 -23.92 29.17 8.01
N GLU A 180 -23.10 28.20 8.39
CA GLU A 180 -21.67 28.42 8.61
C GLU A 180 -21.00 28.97 7.36
N MET A 181 -21.32 28.38 6.19
CA MET A 181 -20.80 28.83 4.91
C MET A 181 -21.18 30.29 4.63
N TYR A 182 -22.46 30.66 4.80
CA TYR A 182 -22.94 32.03 4.63
C TYR A 182 -22.20 33.04 5.53
N GLU A 183 -21.96 32.69 6.79
CA GLU A 183 -21.24 33.55 7.74
C GLU A 183 -19.79 33.82 7.30
N ILE A 184 -19.12 32.81 6.72
CA ILE A 184 -17.74 32.92 6.23
C ILE A 184 -17.63 33.91 5.07
N GLU A 185 -18.52 33.84 4.06
CA GLU A 185 -18.48 34.83 2.96
C GLU A 185 -18.93 36.21 3.42
N ARG A 186 -19.91 36.29 4.32
CA ARG A 186 -20.35 37.58 4.85
C ARG A 186 -19.18 38.34 5.47
N ALA A 187 -18.34 37.64 6.25
CA ALA A 187 -17.12 38.20 6.82
C ALA A 187 -16.07 38.59 5.75
N ALA A 188 -16.01 37.87 4.62
CA ALA A 188 -15.09 38.18 3.53
C ALA A 188 -15.55 39.36 2.65
N SER A 189 -16.86 39.59 2.51
CA SER A 189 -17.42 40.72 1.75
C SER A 189 -17.49 42.04 2.55
N GLU A 190 -17.25 42.03 3.87
CA GLU A 190 -17.23 43.25 4.70
C GLU A 190 -16.16 44.28 4.26
N SER A 191 -15.17 43.88 3.45
CA SER A 191 -14.14 44.76 2.91
C SER A 191 -14.56 45.55 1.65
N ASP A 192 -15.67 45.21 0.98
CA ASP A 192 -16.16 45.92 -0.22
C ASP A 192 -17.70 46.01 -0.25
N PRO A 193 -18.30 47.19 0.06
CA PRO A 193 -19.76 47.39 0.07
C PRO A 193 -20.44 47.27 -1.30
N SER A 194 -19.68 47.22 -2.39
CA SER A 194 -20.20 47.07 -3.76
C SER A 194 -20.21 45.62 -4.26
N ALA A 195 -19.66 44.70 -3.46
CA ALA A 195 -19.61 43.28 -3.81
C ALA A 195 -21.01 42.67 -3.88
N PRO A 196 -21.25 41.72 -4.83
CA PRO A 196 -22.50 40.99 -4.90
C PRO A 196 -22.82 40.31 -3.56
N ASN A 197 -24.11 40.12 -3.27
CA ASN A 197 -24.61 39.52 -2.03
C ASN A 197 -23.73 38.32 -1.63
N PRO A 198 -23.21 38.23 -0.38
CA PRO A 198 -22.34 37.15 0.07
C PRO A 198 -22.91 35.75 -0.22
N LEU A 199 -24.25 35.60 -0.22
CA LEU A 199 -24.97 34.38 -0.60
C LEU A 199 -24.84 34.02 -2.09
N LEU A 200 -24.77 35.02 -2.96
CA LEU A 200 -24.57 34.84 -4.40
C LEU A 200 -23.08 34.66 -4.70
N ALA A 201 -22.18 35.42 -4.06
CA ALA A 201 -20.74 35.32 -4.21
C ALA A 201 -20.18 33.93 -3.88
N LEU A 202 -20.69 33.30 -2.81
CA LEU A 202 -20.36 31.94 -2.38
C LEU A 202 -20.60 30.89 -3.48
N PHE A 203 -21.69 31.09 -4.21
CA PHE A 203 -22.10 30.21 -5.29
C PHE A 203 -21.72 30.75 -6.66
N ASP A 204 -21.17 31.97 -6.77
CA ASP A 204 -20.70 32.58 -8.00
C ASP A 204 -19.30 32.10 -8.40
N ARG A 205 -18.58 31.44 -7.48
CA ARG A 205 -17.36 30.71 -7.83
C ARG A 205 -17.68 29.63 -8.87
N SER A 206 -16.95 29.69 -9.98
CA SER A 206 -17.03 28.74 -11.09
C SER A 206 -16.68 27.31 -10.66
N ILE A 207 -15.83 27.16 -9.64
CA ILE A 207 -15.22 25.90 -9.22
C ILE A 207 -15.21 25.79 -7.69
N ILE A 208 -15.73 24.68 -7.15
CA ILE A 208 -15.77 24.38 -5.71
C ILE A 208 -14.96 23.11 -5.42
N PRO A 209 -13.88 23.17 -4.63
CA PRO A 209 -13.15 21.98 -4.21
C PRO A 209 -13.91 21.18 -3.16
N MET A 210 -13.92 19.85 -3.33
CA MET A 210 -14.55 18.90 -2.43
C MET A 210 -13.49 18.00 -1.79
N TYR A 211 -13.41 18.00 -0.47
CA TYR A 211 -12.43 17.27 0.33
C TYR A 211 -13.00 15.93 0.86
N PRO A 212 -12.15 14.98 1.27
CA PRO A 212 -12.59 13.77 1.94
C PRO A 212 -13.26 14.07 3.29
N ALA A 213 -14.60 14.01 3.32
CA ALA A 213 -15.38 14.19 4.54
C ALA A 213 -15.43 12.92 5.42
N THR A 214 -15.46 13.10 6.73
CA THR A 214 -15.70 12.06 7.75
C THR A 214 -16.98 12.36 8.53
N SER A 215 -17.36 11.50 9.49
CA SER A 215 -18.51 11.76 10.37
C SER A 215 -18.27 12.94 11.33
N THR A 216 -17.02 13.29 11.58
CA THR A 216 -16.59 14.34 12.54
C THR A 216 -16.10 15.61 11.87
N CYS A 217 -15.65 15.54 10.61
CA CYS A 217 -15.17 16.71 9.86
C CYS A 217 -15.66 16.69 8.41
N GLN A 218 -16.30 17.76 7.98
CA GLN A 218 -16.96 17.86 6.68
C GLN A 218 -16.13 18.63 5.65
N SER A 219 -16.37 18.37 4.37
CA SER A 219 -15.60 19.00 3.27
C SER A 219 -15.58 20.53 3.32
N TRP A 220 -16.65 21.17 3.74
CA TRP A 220 -16.75 22.63 3.83
C TRP A 220 -16.04 23.20 5.06
N GLU A 221 -15.99 22.45 6.16
CA GLU A 221 -15.22 22.84 7.35
C GLU A 221 -13.73 22.90 7.01
N ILE A 222 -13.26 21.92 6.23
CA ILE A 222 -11.88 21.87 5.70
C ILE A 222 -11.62 23.03 4.74
N TRP A 223 -12.54 23.29 3.80
CA TRP A 223 -12.40 24.40 2.86
C TRP A 223 -12.37 25.77 3.56
N SER A 224 -13.29 25.99 4.51
CA SER A 224 -13.36 27.20 5.33
C SER A 224 -12.07 27.42 6.11
N ALA A 225 -11.59 26.37 6.77
CA ALA A 225 -10.33 26.38 7.49
C ALA A 225 -9.16 26.74 6.57
N ALA A 226 -9.05 26.09 5.39
CA ALA A 226 -7.98 26.34 4.44
C ALA A 226 -8.00 27.78 3.94
N ARG A 227 -9.17 28.32 3.55
CA ARG A 227 -9.31 29.72 3.12
C ARG A 227 -8.89 30.70 4.22
N ARG A 228 -9.41 30.53 5.44
CA ARG A 228 -9.10 31.42 6.56
C ARG A 228 -7.60 31.41 6.87
N VAL A 229 -6.95 30.25 6.75
CA VAL A 229 -5.50 30.15 6.89
C VAL A 229 -4.78 30.87 5.73
N LEU A 230 -5.23 30.71 4.49
CA LEU A 230 -4.65 31.38 3.31
C LEU A 230 -4.75 32.90 3.34
N ASP A 231 -5.74 33.46 4.03
CA ASP A 231 -5.89 34.91 4.24
C ASP A 231 -4.90 35.44 5.30
N LEU A 232 -4.45 34.59 6.22
CA LEU A 232 -3.55 34.94 7.32
C LEU A 232 -2.07 34.67 7.00
N VAL A 233 -1.80 33.69 6.14
CA VAL A 233 -0.45 33.28 5.73
C VAL A 233 0.05 34.18 4.59
N GLY A 234 1.24 34.73 4.77
CA GLY A 234 1.94 35.52 3.74
C GLY A 234 2.43 34.66 2.57
N PRO A 235 3.14 35.25 1.59
CA PRO A 235 3.66 34.51 0.45
C PRO A 235 4.55 33.34 0.88
N LEU A 236 4.24 32.14 0.41
CA LEU A 236 5.02 30.95 0.75
C LEU A 236 6.43 31.00 0.11
N PRO A 237 7.50 30.72 0.87
CA PRO A 237 8.85 30.65 0.32
C PRO A 237 8.96 29.47 -0.66
N ASP A 238 9.58 29.72 -1.82
CA ASP A 238 9.72 28.70 -2.85
C ASP A 238 10.97 27.86 -2.59
N ALA A 239 10.81 26.54 -2.61
CA ALA A 239 11.93 25.60 -2.52
C ALA A 239 12.79 25.62 -3.79
N LEU A 240 12.19 25.95 -4.94
CA LEU A 240 12.87 26.01 -6.23
C LEU A 240 13.31 27.43 -6.56
N ASP A 241 14.51 27.56 -7.10
CA ASP A 241 14.95 28.81 -7.71
C ASP A 241 14.25 29.06 -9.06
N ASP A 242 14.35 30.28 -9.59
CA ASP A 242 13.68 30.63 -10.84
C ASP A 242 14.19 29.84 -12.07
N ALA A 243 15.43 29.33 -12.04
CA ALA A 243 15.97 28.53 -13.14
C ALA A 243 15.39 27.12 -13.14
N GLN A 244 15.44 26.44 -11.99
CA GLN A 244 14.85 25.12 -11.74
C GLN A 244 13.35 25.10 -12.06
N ARG A 245 12.65 26.18 -11.70
CA ARG A 245 11.21 26.32 -11.94
C ARG A 245 10.88 26.53 -13.42
N ARG A 246 11.67 27.35 -14.13
CA ARG A 246 11.50 27.62 -15.57
C ARG A 246 11.81 26.40 -16.43
N GLU A 247 12.85 25.65 -16.06
CA GLU A 247 13.23 24.40 -16.71
C GLU A 247 12.07 23.38 -16.71
N ARG A 248 11.39 23.25 -15.56
CA ARG A 248 10.30 22.28 -15.35
C ARG A 248 8.91 22.83 -15.68
N SER A 249 8.82 24.06 -16.20
CA SER A 249 7.54 24.75 -16.45
C SER A 249 6.60 24.81 -15.23
N LEU A 250 7.16 24.85 -14.02
CA LEU A 250 6.39 24.83 -12.78
C LEU A 250 5.97 26.25 -12.35
N ILE A 251 4.80 26.35 -11.72
CA ILE A 251 4.36 27.58 -11.05
C ILE A 251 4.98 27.70 -9.67
N ARG A 252 4.91 28.91 -9.08
CA ARG A 252 5.36 29.14 -7.70
C ARG A 252 4.50 28.37 -6.70
N ILE A 253 5.10 27.92 -5.60
CA ILE A 253 4.38 27.17 -4.57
C ILE A 253 3.21 27.95 -3.97
N ASP A 254 3.35 29.26 -3.75
CA ASP A 254 2.26 30.10 -3.24
C ASP A 254 1.04 30.07 -4.18
N ASN A 255 1.28 30.19 -5.49
CA ASN A 255 0.23 30.10 -6.50
C ASN A 255 -0.38 28.69 -6.53
N ALA A 256 0.44 27.64 -6.44
CA ALA A 256 -0.05 26.27 -6.45
C ALA A 256 -0.98 25.96 -5.27
N VAL A 257 -0.57 26.30 -4.05
CA VAL A 257 -1.40 26.09 -2.85
C VAL A 257 -2.72 26.87 -2.97
N ARG A 258 -2.65 28.15 -3.38
CA ARG A 258 -3.86 28.98 -3.55
C ARG A 258 -4.78 28.41 -4.63
N SER A 259 -4.27 28.07 -5.81
CA SER A 259 -5.07 27.52 -6.92
C SER A 259 -5.64 26.12 -6.64
N VAL A 260 -5.02 25.31 -5.78
CA VAL A 260 -5.61 24.03 -5.34
C VAL A 260 -6.85 24.26 -4.46
N HIS A 261 -6.81 25.22 -3.55
CA HIS A 261 -7.91 25.43 -2.60
C HIS A 261 -8.94 26.48 -3.05
N LEU A 262 -8.53 27.40 -3.91
CA LEU A 262 -9.31 28.55 -4.37
C LEU A 262 -9.08 28.77 -5.89
N PRO A 263 -9.33 27.78 -6.77
CA PRO A 263 -9.13 27.94 -8.20
C PRO A 263 -10.08 29.00 -8.79
N GLU A 264 -9.55 29.91 -9.59
CA GLU A 264 -10.37 30.87 -10.36
C GLU A 264 -10.77 30.28 -11.72
N SER A 265 -9.90 29.44 -12.29
CA SER A 265 -10.10 28.79 -13.58
C SER A 265 -9.69 27.31 -13.60
N ASP A 266 -10.28 26.54 -14.50
CA ASP A 266 -10.01 25.10 -14.66
C ASP A 266 -8.55 24.84 -15.07
N GLY A 267 -7.96 25.78 -15.81
CA GLY A 267 -6.58 25.71 -16.29
C GLY A 267 -5.52 25.84 -15.20
N GLU A 268 -5.87 26.33 -14.01
CA GLU A 268 -4.95 26.46 -12.89
C GLU A 268 -4.80 25.16 -12.08
N ILE A 269 -5.83 24.31 -12.06
CA ILE A 269 -5.85 23.12 -11.22
C ILE A 269 -4.76 22.13 -11.63
N GLY A 270 -4.57 21.93 -12.93
CA GLY A 270 -3.55 21.01 -13.46
C GLY A 270 -2.14 21.40 -13.02
N PRO A 271 -1.64 22.60 -13.39
CA PRO A 271 -0.33 23.10 -13.00
C PRO A 271 -0.13 23.17 -11.48
N ALA A 272 -1.19 23.50 -10.73
CA ALA A 272 -1.13 23.53 -9.28
C ALA A 272 -0.94 22.14 -8.68
N ARG A 273 -1.69 21.13 -9.15
CA ARG A 273 -1.50 19.73 -8.71
C ARG A 273 -0.13 19.20 -9.11
N GLU A 274 0.34 19.49 -10.31
CA GLU A 274 1.67 19.09 -10.78
C GLU A 274 2.78 19.67 -9.91
N ARG A 275 2.68 20.95 -9.53
CA ARG A 275 3.61 21.55 -8.59
C ARG A 275 3.57 20.90 -7.20
N MET A 276 2.38 20.60 -6.68
CA MET A 276 2.25 19.92 -5.38
C MET A 276 2.81 18.50 -5.39
N LYS A 277 2.63 17.76 -6.49
CA LYS A 277 3.24 16.44 -6.72
C LYS A 277 4.76 16.53 -6.71
N PHE A 278 5.32 17.48 -7.45
CA PHE A 278 6.77 17.67 -7.52
C PHE A 278 7.36 18.00 -6.15
N ASP A 279 6.73 18.88 -5.38
CA ASP A 279 7.15 19.22 -4.01
C ASP A 279 7.18 17.98 -3.09
N GLU A 280 6.16 17.12 -3.15
CA GLU A 280 6.12 15.86 -2.41
C GLU A 280 7.21 14.88 -2.85
N ALA A 281 7.45 14.76 -4.16
CA ALA A 281 8.52 13.93 -4.69
C ALA A 281 9.89 14.44 -4.24
N LEU A 282 10.14 15.75 -4.37
CA LEU A 282 11.40 16.37 -3.99
C LEU A 282 11.70 16.20 -2.50
N ALA A 283 10.72 16.40 -1.61
CA ALA A 283 10.92 16.21 -0.18
C ALA A 283 11.34 14.77 0.17
N ILE A 284 10.71 13.77 -0.44
CA ILE A 284 11.09 12.37 -0.24
C ILE A 284 12.48 12.11 -0.82
N GLN A 285 12.75 12.55 -2.05
CA GLN A 285 14.03 12.29 -2.72
C GLN A 285 15.21 12.97 -2.02
N LEU A 286 15.02 14.16 -1.43
CA LEU A 286 16.04 14.83 -0.61
C LEU A 286 16.45 13.99 0.60
N VAL A 287 15.48 13.49 1.38
CA VAL A 287 15.76 12.64 2.55
C VAL A 287 16.43 11.33 2.14
N LEU A 288 15.96 10.71 1.05
CA LEU A 288 16.56 9.48 0.53
C LEU A 288 17.99 9.71 0.03
N ALA A 289 18.25 10.82 -0.66
CA ALA A 289 19.58 11.20 -1.11
C ALA A 289 20.53 11.47 0.07
N GLN A 290 20.07 12.18 1.11
CA GLN A 290 20.84 12.42 2.35
C GLN A 290 21.21 11.10 3.03
N ARG A 291 20.28 10.15 3.13
CA ARG A 291 20.52 8.82 3.70
C ARG A 291 21.49 7.99 2.87
N ARG A 292 21.38 8.04 1.54
CA ARG A 292 22.32 7.36 0.64
C ARG A 292 23.74 7.87 0.84
N LEU A 293 23.90 9.19 0.96
CA LEU A 293 25.22 9.79 1.22
C LEU A 293 25.69 9.49 2.66
N ALA A 294 24.78 9.38 3.63
CA ALA A 294 25.12 8.96 5.00
C ALA A 294 25.67 7.53 5.05
N GLY A 295 25.06 6.59 4.33
CA GLY A 295 25.55 5.21 4.22
C GLY A 295 26.86 5.08 3.43
N ARG A 296 27.21 6.07 2.59
CA ARG A 296 28.50 6.15 1.88
C ARG A 296 29.67 6.58 2.75
N THR A 297 29.43 7.11 3.95
CA THR A 297 30.53 7.40 4.89
C THR A 297 31.10 6.13 5.53
N ASP A 298 30.33 5.04 5.53
CA ASP A 298 30.82 3.73 5.96
C ASP A 298 31.74 3.15 4.89
N THR A 299 32.81 2.48 5.31
CA THR A 299 33.75 1.83 4.39
C THR A 299 33.32 0.38 4.16
N ALA A 300 33.38 -0.11 2.93
CA ALA A 300 33.05 -1.48 2.57
C ALA A 300 34.31 -2.29 2.21
N PRO A 301 34.23 -3.64 2.22
CA PRO A 301 35.35 -4.46 1.79
C PRO A 301 35.50 -4.37 0.27
N VAL A 302 36.65 -3.88 -0.20
CA VAL A 302 36.92 -3.74 -1.64
C VAL A 302 37.19 -5.13 -2.25
N CYS A 303 36.23 -5.62 -3.04
CA CYS A 303 36.23 -6.96 -3.62
C CYS A 303 36.32 -6.90 -5.16
N PRO A 304 37.51 -6.62 -5.74
CA PRO A 304 37.71 -6.67 -7.19
C PRO A 304 37.58 -8.11 -7.71
N HIS A 305 37.42 -8.25 -9.02
CA HIS A 305 37.37 -9.54 -9.66
C HIS A 305 38.74 -10.24 -9.54
N VAL A 306 38.73 -11.51 -9.13
CA VAL A 306 39.94 -12.32 -8.95
C VAL A 306 40.05 -13.33 -10.10
N PRO A 307 40.99 -13.14 -11.04
CA PRO A 307 41.13 -14.05 -12.18
C PRO A 307 41.42 -15.49 -11.73
N GLY A 308 40.63 -16.44 -12.23
CA GLY A 308 40.72 -17.86 -11.87
C GLY A 308 40.14 -18.21 -10.50
N GLY A 309 39.48 -17.26 -9.83
CA GLY A 309 38.74 -17.48 -8.59
C GLY A 309 37.54 -18.41 -8.76
N LEU A 310 36.82 -18.65 -7.67
CA LEU A 310 35.59 -19.45 -7.64
C LEU A 310 34.53 -18.90 -8.60
N GLU A 311 34.44 -17.58 -8.76
CA GLU A 311 33.56 -16.92 -9.74
C GLU A 311 33.78 -17.47 -11.17
N ASP A 312 35.03 -17.41 -11.65
CA ASP A 312 35.43 -17.89 -12.98
C ASP A 312 35.27 -19.41 -13.12
N GLN A 313 35.64 -20.14 -12.08
CA GLN A 313 35.54 -21.61 -12.07
C GLN A 313 34.09 -22.08 -12.15
N LEU A 314 33.16 -21.39 -11.49
CA LEU A 314 31.73 -21.69 -11.63
C LEU A 314 31.26 -21.38 -13.06
N LEU A 315 31.56 -20.18 -13.59
CA LEU A 315 31.16 -19.76 -14.93
C LEU A 315 31.60 -20.75 -16.01
N ALA A 316 32.83 -21.28 -15.91
CA ALA A 316 33.37 -22.27 -16.84
C ALA A 316 32.66 -23.63 -16.79
N ARG A 317 31.97 -23.95 -15.68
CA ARG A 317 31.31 -25.24 -15.45
C ARG A 317 29.80 -25.20 -15.67
N LEU A 318 29.22 -24.02 -15.90
CA LEU A 318 27.78 -23.90 -16.11
C LEU A 318 27.35 -24.67 -17.36
N PRO A 319 26.29 -25.50 -17.29
CA PRO A 319 25.80 -26.25 -18.44
C PRO A 319 24.97 -25.40 -19.42
N PHE A 320 24.92 -24.08 -19.21
CA PHE A 320 24.17 -23.11 -19.99
C PHE A 320 24.92 -21.78 -20.02
N THR A 321 24.59 -20.93 -21.00
CA THR A 321 25.13 -19.56 -21.08
C THR A 321 24.23 -18.59 -20.34
N LEU A 322 24.83 -17.60 -19.68
CA LEU A 322 24.08 -16.51 -19.05
C LEU A 322 23.36 -15.69 -20.12
N THR A 323 22.21 -15.12 -19.76
CA THR A 323 21.50 -14.16 -20.62
C THR A 323 22.24 -12.80 -20.63
N THR A 324 21.98 -11.97 -21.63
CA THR A 324 22.57 -10.61 -21.71
C THR A 324 22.21 -9.81 -20.47
N GLY A 325 20.95 -9.91 -20.00
CA GLY A 325 20.51 -9.28 -18.76
C GLY A 325 21.24 -9.79 -17.52
N GLN A 326 21.50 -11.09 -17.42
CA GLN A 326 22.26 -11.67 -16.30
C GLN A 326 23.72 -11.20 -16.29
N GLN A 327 24.35 -11.12 -17.46
CA GLN A 327 25.73 -10.63 -17.61
C GLN A 327 25.85 -9.16 -17.21
N ALA A 328 24.96 -8.30 -17.73
CA ALA A 328 24.96 -6.88 -17.41
C ALA A 328 24.77 -6.62 -15.90
N VAL A 329 23.83 -7.34 -15.26
CA VAL A 329 23.59 -7.20 -13.82
C VAL A 329 24.74 -7.77 -12.99
N ALA A 330 25.36 -8.87 -13.40
CA ALA A 330 26.53 -9.42 -12.73
C ALA A 330 27.74 -8.45 -12.80
N GLU A 331 27.95 -7.81 -13.95
CA GLU A 331 28.99 -6.77 -14.13
C GLU A 331 28.68 -5.52 -13.30
N GLU A 332 27.43 -5.09 -13.24
CA GLU A 332 26.99 -3.96 -12.42
C GLU A 332 27.26 -4.20 -10.93
N ILE A 333 26.83 -5.35 -10.41
CA ILE A 333 27.10 -5.78 -9.03
C ILE A 333 28.61 -5.89 -8.81
N GLY A 334 29.33 -6.54 -9.72
CA GLY A 334 30.77 -6.68 -9.63
C GLY A 334 31.52 -5.33 -9.61
N THR A 335 31.05 -4.34 -10.36
CA THR A 335 31.63 -3.00 -10.35
C THR A 335 31.45 -2.32 -9.00
N ASP A 336 30.27 -2.46 -8.39
CA ASP A 336 30.02 -1.90 -7.06
C ASP A 336 30.80 -2.62 -5.96
N LEU A 337 30.92 -3.95 -6.03
CA LEU A 337 31.74 -4.73 -5.10
C LEU A 337 33.23 -4.35 -5.18
N GLY A 338 33.69 -3.81 -6.31
CA GLY A 338 35.05 -3.32 -6.48
C GLY A 338 35.33 -1.93 -5.91
N ARG A 339 34.33 -1.26 -5.31
CA ARG A 339 34.47 0.07 -4.68
C ARG A 339 34.62 -0.06 -3.17
N ASP A 340 35.09 1.00 -2.54
CA ASP A 340 35.19 1.17 -1.09
C ASP A 340 33.87 1.64 -0.44
N GLU A 341 32.82 1.85 -1.23
CA GLU A 341 31.47 2.20 -0.78
C GLU A 341 30.58 0.94 -0.61
N PRO A 342 29.76 0.85 0.45
CA PRO A 342 28.83 -0.27 0.64
C PRO A 342 27.78 -0.33 -0.46
N MET A 343 27.78 -1.44 -1.19
CA MET A 343 26.73 -1.74 -2.18
C MET A 343 25.40 -1.96 -1.45
N SER A 344 24.33 -1.32 -1.93
CA SER A 344 22.97 -1.60 -1.47
C SER A 344 22.04 -1.68 -2.67
N ARG A 345 21.63 -2.90 -3.02
CA ARG A 345 21.00 -3.16 -4.32
C ARG A 345 19.80 -4.10 -4.22
N LEU A 346 18.75 -3.79 -4.97
CA LEU A 346 17.55 -4.60 -5.15
C LEU A 346 17.62 -5.29 -6.52
N LEU A 347 17.86 -6.60 -6.51
CA LEU A 347 17.78 -7.48 -7.66
C LEU A 347 16.33 -7.93 -7.88
N GLN A 348 15.71 -7.34 -8.89
CA GLN A 348 14.37 -7.68 -9.33
C GLN A 348 14.41 -8.61 -10.54
N GLY A 349 13.47 -9.53 -10.61
CA GLY A 349 13.28 -10.34 -11.81
C GLY A 349 12.20 -11.36 -11.62
N GLU A 350 11.68 -11.89 -12.71
CA GLU A 350 10.65 -12.92 -12.65
C GLU A 350 11.10 -14.19 -11.93
N VAL A 351 10.15 -14.98 -11.44
CA VAL A 351 10.42 -16.32 -10.91
C VAL A 351 11.10 -17.15 -12.00
N GLY A 352 12.33 -17.60 -11.74
CA GLY A 352 13.12 -18.39 -12.71
C GLY A 352 14.05 -17.57 -13.61
N SER A 353 14.16 -16.25 -13.45
CA SER A 353 15.11 -15.42 -14.22
C SER A 353 16.59 -15.62 -13.84
N GLY A 354 16.91 -16.54 -12.92
CA GLY A 354 18.28 -16.81 -12.48
C GLY A 354 18.82 -15.89 -11.38
N LYS A 355 17.96 -15.22 -10.60
CA LYS A 355 18.37 -14.36 -9.46
C LYS A 355 19.39 -15.03 -8.53
N THR A 356 19.16 -16.28 -8.15
CA THR A 356 20.06 -17.07 -7.29
C THR A 356 21.44 -17.25 -7.90
N LEU A 357 21.54 -17.39 -9.24
CA LEU A 357 22.84 -17.51 -9.91
C LEU A 357 23.61 -16.20 -9.85
N VAL A 358 22.95 -15.07 -10.15
CA VAL A 358 23.56 -13.74 -10.08
C VAL A 358 24.03 -13.43 -8.65
N ALA A 359 23.21 -13.74 -7.65
CA ALA A 359 23.59 -13.59 -6.24
C ALA A 359 24.76 -14.52 -5.85
N LEU A 360 24.79 -15.75 -6.38
CA LEU A 360 25.90 -16.68 -6.14
C LEU A 360 27.21 -16.16 -6.72
N LEU A 361 27.22 -15.64 -7.95
CA LEU A 361 28.42 -15.04 -8.55
C LEU A 361 28.97 -13.89 -7.68
N ALA A 362 28.07 -13.01 -7.20
CA ALA A 362 28.44 -11.95 -6.28
C ALA A 362 29.04 -12.49 -4.96
N MET A 363 28.42 -13.50 -4.36
CA MET A 363 28.93 -14.13 -3.14
C MET A 363 30.29 -14.80 -3.36
N LEU A 364 30.51 -15.47 -4.49
CA LEU A 364 31.80 -16.10 -4.80
C LEU A 364 32.91 -15.07 -4.94
N ARG A 365 32.63 -13.91 -5.56
CA ARG A 365 33.60 -12.82 -5.66
C ARG A 365 34.01 -12.26 -4.30
N ILE A 366 33.09 -12.19 -3.34
CA ILE A 366 33.40 -11.81 -1.94
C ILE A 366 34.29 -12.88 -1.27
N VAL A 367 33.98 -14.16 -1.48
CA VAL A 367 34.76 -15.28 -0.95
C VAL A 367 36.16 -15.35 -1.56
N ASP A 368 36.30 -15.05 -2.85
CA ASP A 368 37.59 -14.97 -3.54
C ASP A 368 38.51 -13.88 -2.96
N ASN A 369 37.93 -12.87 -2.30
CA ASN A 369 38.64 -11.82 -1.57
C ASN A 369 38.81 -12.12 -0.07
N GLY A 370 38.43 -13.32 0.39
CA GLY A 370 38.69 -13.79 1.76
C GLY A 370 37.60 -13.46 2.79
N HIS A 371 36.45 -12.94 2.34
CA HIS A 371 35.33 -12.58 3.22
C HIS A 371 34.21 -13.63 3.20
N GLN A 372 33.38 -13.64 4.24
CA GLN A 372 32.21 -14.51 4.34
C GLN A 372 30.96 -13.86 3.75
N CYS A 373 30.06 -14.70 3.24
CA CYS A 373 28.74 -14.31 2.77
C CYS A 373 27.63 -14.96 3.60
N ALA A 374 26.52 -14.25 3.79
CA ALA A 374 25.30 -14.80 4.37
C ALA A 374 24.12 -14.69 3.40
N LEU A 375 23.34 -15.76 3.21
CA LEU A 375 22.09 -15.76 2.45
C LEU A 375 20.91 -16.06 3.39
N LEU A 376 20.04 -15.06 3.56
CA LEU A 376 18.85 -15.14 4.37
C LEU A 376 17.64 -15.53 3.52
N ALA A 377 17.04 -16.66 3.86
CA ALA A 377 15.79 -17.14 3.28
C ALA A 377 14.62 -16.92 4.26
N PRO A 378 13.38 -16.74 3.77
CA PRO A 378 12.23 -16.42 4.62
C PRO A 378 11.71 -17.66 5.39
N THR A 379 12.04 -18.87 4.94
CA THR A 379 11.62 -20.13 5.56
C THR A 379 12.74 -21.16 5.56
N GLU A 380 12.65 -22.14 6.43
CA GLU A 380 13.63 -23.24 6.52
C GLU A 380 13.65 -24.09 5.25
N VAL A 381 12.48 -24.27 4.62
CA VAL A 381 12.36 -25.01 3.35
C VAL A 381 13.14 -24.31 2.24
N LEU A 382 13.02 -22.98 2.12
CA LEU A 382 13.78 -22.21 1.15
C LEU A 382 15.27 -22.17 1.48
N ALA A 383 15.64 -22.06 2.76
CA ALA A 383 17.04 -22.13 3.17
C ALA A 383 17.68 -23.47 2.77
N ALA A 384 16.99 -24.58 3.05
CA ALA A 384 17.44 -25.91 2.65
C ALA A 384 17.45 -26.10 1.13
N GLN A 385 16.52 -25.48 0.40
CA GLN A 385 16.51 -25.48 -1.06
C GLN A 385 17.74 -24.74 -1.61
N HIS A 386 17.99 -23.51 -1.18
CA HIS A 386 19.16 -22.72 -1.59
C HIS A 386 20.45 -23.46 -1.27
N TYR A 387 20.55 -24.06 -0.09
CA TYR A 387 21.70 -24.88 0.29
C TYR A 387 21.92 -26.05 -0.69
N ARG A 388 20.87 -26.82 -1.01
CA ARG A 388 20.96 -27.93 -1.99
C ARG A 388 21.32 -27.43 -3.39
N THR A 389 20.64 -26.39 -3.87
CA THR A 389 20.87 -25.82 -5.21
C THR A 389 22.29 -25.27 -5.36
N ILE A 390 22.75 -24.46 -4.42
CA ILE A 390 24.11 -23.88 -4.44
C ILE A 390 25.16 -24.98 -4.29
N SER A 391 24.95 -25.96 -3.39
CA SER A 391 25.84 -27.13 -3.27
C SER A 391 25.95 -27.91 -4.58
N THR A 392 24.84 -28.06 -5.30
CA THR A 392 24.80 -28.80 -6.57
C THR A 392 25.47 -28.03 -7.71
N MET A 393 25.29 -26.70 -7.76
CA MET A 393 25.93 -25.85 -8.77
C MET A 393 27.45 -25.78 -8.57
N LEU A 394 27.91 -25.69 -7.32
CA LEU A 394 29.34 -25.62 -7.00
C LEU A 394 30.05 -26.98 -7.08
N GLY A 395 29.35 -28.08 -6.78
CA GLY A 395 29.95 -29.42 -6.81
C GLY A 395 31.11 -29.56 -5.82
N ASP A 396 32.29 -29.94 -6.31
CA ASP A 396 33.53 -30.04 -5.54
C ASP A 396 34.11 -28.68 -5.10
N LEU A 397 33.61 -27.55 -5.63
CA LEU A 397 33.96 -26.21 -5.15
C LEU A 397 33.30 -25.87 -3.81
N ALA A 398 32.28 -26.63 -3.38
CA ALA A 398 31.56 -26.44 -2.11
C ALA A 398 32.02 -27.41 -0.99
N SER A 399 33.05 -28.22 -1.24
CA SER A 399 33.47 -29.30 -0.36
C SER A 399 34.81 -29.05 0.34
N ALA A 400 35.17 -27.78 0.56
CA ALA A 400 36.41 -27.41 1.26
C ALA A 400 36.63 -28.24 2.54
N GLY A 401 37.87 -28.69 2.76
CA GLY A 401 38.22 -29.55 3.88
C GLY A 401 37.82 -31.03 3.75
N ARG A 402 37.23 -31.46 2.61
CA ARG A 402 36.89 -32.86 2.34
C ARG A 402 37.79 -33.46 1.25
N LEU A 403 37.92 -34.79 1.27
CA LEU A 403 38.61 -35.56 0.23
C LEU A 403 37.89 -35.36 -1.13
N GLY A 404 38.63 -34.90 -2.14
CA GLY A 404 38.08 -34.62 -3.47
C GLY A 404 37.57 -33.18 -3.67
N ALA A 405 37.87 -32.26 -2.74
CA ALA A 405 37.64 -30.84 -2.93
C ALA A 405 38.54 -30.28 -4.04
N ALA A 406 38.02 -29.34 -4.82
CA ALA A 406 38.81 -28.58 -5.79
C ALA A 406 39.75 -27.58 -5.08
N ASP A 407 40.83 -27.20 -5.75
CA ASP A 407 41.74 -26.17 -5.25
C ASP A 407 41.00 -24.82 -5.11
N GLY A 408 41.08 -24.22 -3.92
CA GLY A 408 40.37 -22.98 -3.60
C GLY A 408 38.89 -23.13 -3.26
N ALA A 409 38.39 -24.37 -3.07
CA ALA A 409 37.00 -24.63 -2.66
C ALA A 409 36.60 -23.86 -1.38
N THR A 410 35.30 -23.57 -1.27
CA THR A 410 34.66 -22.94 -0.09
C THR A 410 33.78 -23.93 0.65
N GLN A 411 33.54 -23.71 1.95
CA GLN A 411 32.61 -24.52 2.75
C GLN A 411 31.25 -23.81 2.84
N LEU A 412 30.18 -24.57 2.61
CA LEU A 412 28.81 -24.13 2.81
C LEU A 412 28.29 -24.55 4.18
N ALA A 413 27.57 -23.66 4.85
CA ALA A 413 26.87 -23.91 6.10
C ALA A 413 25.36 -23.66 5.97
N LEU A 414 24.54 -24.48 6.64
CA LEU A 414 23.09 -24.29 6.76
C LEU A 414 22.72 -24.06 8.23
N VAL A 415 22.07 -22.93 8.53
CA VAL A 415 21.60 -22.59 9.89
C VAL A 415 20.10 -22.36 9.89
N THR A 416 19.34 -23.29 10.50
CA THR A 416 17.88 -23.19 10.69
C THR A 416 17.50 -23.26 12.17
N GLY A 417 16.27 -22.87 12.50
CA GLY A 417 15.75 -22.93 13.87
C GLY A 417 15.47 -24.36 14.34
N SER A 418 15.17 -25.26 13.41
CA SER A 418 14.89 -26.68 13.64
C SER A 418 16.12 -27.57 13.85
N MET A 419 17.34 -27.05 13.71
CA MET A 419 18.57 -27.84 13.92
C MET A 419 18.69 -28.35 15.37
N LYS A 420 19.20 -29.57 15.52
CA LYS A 420 19.56 -30.11 16.84
C LYS A 420 20.64 -29.25 17.47
N THR A 421 20.59 -29.10 18.80
CA THR A 421 21.52 -28.22 19.53
C THR A 421 23.00 -28.55 19.30
N LYS A 422 23.34 -29.83 19.13
CA LYS A 422 24.71 -30.26 18.83
C LYS A 422 25.15 -29.75 17.46
N ASP A 423 24.37 -30.05 16.43
CA ASP A 423 24.68 -29.71 15.04
C ASP A 423 24.69 -28.18 14.85
N LYS A 424 23.73 -27.45 15.45
CA LYS A 424 23.70 -25.98 15.42
C LYS A 424 24.97 -25.38 16.04
N ARG A 425 25.48 -25.94 17.15
CA ARG A 425 26.71 -25.44 17.79
C ARG A 425 27.95 -25.68 16.92
N GLU A 426 28.05 -26.85 16.30
CA GLU A 426 29.17 -27.18 15.39
C GLU A 426 29.17 -26.24 14.18
N THR A 427 28.02 -26.07 13.51
CA THR A 427 27.91 -25.15 12.39
C THR A 427 28.19 -23.70 12.78
N LEU A 428 27.72 -23.24 13.95
CA LEU A 428 28.05 -21.89 14.43
C LEU A 428 29.55 -21.70 14.72
N LEU A 429 30.27 -22.75 15.14
CA LEU A 429 31.73 -22.68 15.28
C LEU A 429 32.40 -22.51 13.92
N ASP A 430 31.96 -23.21 12.88
CA ASP A 430 32.49 -23.05 11.53
C ASP A 430 32.25 -21.63 10.99
N VAL A 431 31.12 -21.01 11.33
CA VAL A 431 30.79 -19.63 10.97
C VAL A 431 31.69 -18.63 11.70
N VAL A 432 31.85 -18.76 13.02
CA VAL A 432 32.65 -17.84 13.85
C VAL A 432 34.15 -17.97 13.59
N THR A 433 34.62 -19.13 13.14
CA THR A 433 36.03 -19.37 12.80
C THR A 433 36.39 -19.00 11.37
N GLY A 434 35.42 -18.63 10.54
CA GLY A 434 35.64 -18.26 9.14
C GLY A 434 35.80 -19.47 8.20
N GLN A 435 35.59 -20.70 8.66
CA GLN A 435 35.70 -21.90 7.82
C GLN A 435 34.58 -21.94 6.77
N ALA A 436 33.36 -21.56 7.17
CA ALA A 436 32.23 -21.43 6.25
C ALA A 436 32.30 -20.11 5.47
N GLY A 437 32.63 -20.18 4.18
CA GLY A 437 32.67 -19.01 3.30
C GLY A 437 31.28 -18.52 2.89
N ILE A 438 30.30 -19.43 2.76
CA ILE A 438 28.89 -19.06 2.50
C ILE A 438 27.98 -19.72 3.55
N VAL A 439 27.20 -18.89 4.23
CA VAL A 439 26.26 -19.30 5.28
C VAL A 439 24.84 -19.07 4.79
N ILE A 440 24.02 -20.12 4.74
CA ILE A 440 22.63 -20.05 4.31
C ILE A 440 21.74 -20.29 5.51
N GLY A 441 20.72 -19.48 5.72
CA GLY A 441 19.86 -19.67 6.89
C GLY A 441 18.59 -18.84 6.89
N THR A 442 17.81 -18.99 7.95
CA THR A 442 16.61 -18.18 8.18
C THR A 442 16.93 -16.97 9.06
N HIS A 443 15.91 -16.35 9.65
CA HIS A 443 16.08 -15.32 10.69
C HIS A 443 16.92 -15.78 11.88
N ALA A 444 17.18 -17.10 12.02
CA ALA A 444 18.13 -17.63 12.98
C ALA A 444 19.53 -16.99 12.86
N LEU A 445 19.92 -16.53 11.66
CA LEU A 445 21.18 -15.82 11.44
C LEU A 445 21.20 -14.41 12.07
N LEU A 446 20.03 -13.83 12.35
CA LEU A 446 19.86 -12.51 12.95
C LEU A 446 19.76 -12.54 14.48
N GLU A 447 19.77 -13.72 15.10
CA GLU A 447 19.81 -13.85 16.56
C GLU A 447 21.08 -13.19 17.12
N GLU A 448 21.02 -12.60 18.33
CA GLU A 448 22.15 -11.89 18.96
C GLU A 448 23.37 -12.79 19.23
N ASN A 449 23.15 -14.09 19.33
CA ASN A 449 24.18 -15.09 19.60
C ASN A 449 24.94 -15.56 18.34
N VAL A 450 24.56 -15.09 17.15
CA VAL A 450 25.25 -15.42 15.90
C VAL A 450 26.24 -14.32 15.55
N SER A 451 27.52 -14.67 15.52
CA SER A 451 28.61 -13.80 15.10
C SER A 451 29.33 -14.42 13.90
N PHE A 452 29.83 -13.56 13.01
CA PHE A 452 30.61 -13.95 11.85
C PHE A 452 32.08 -13.58 12.11
N PHE A 453 33.00 -14.31 11.49
CA PHE A 453 34.43 -13.98 11.56
C PHE A 453 34.72 -12.69 10.78
N ASP A 454 34.21 -12.62 9.55
CA ASP A 454 34.43 -11.51 8.63
C ASP A 454 33.34 -11.48 7.56
N LEU A 455 32.20 -10.85 7.87
CA LEU A 455 31.06 -10.78 6.96
C LEU A 455 31.28 -9.66 5.94
N GLY A 456 31.49 -10.01 4.67
CA GLY A 456 31.67 -9.06 3.59
C GLY A 456 30.38 -8.74 2.82
N MET A 457 29.43 -9.67 2.79
CA MET A 457 28.16 -9.49 2.07
C MET A 457 27.02 -10.28 2.71
N PHE A 458 25.81 -9.72 2.65
CA PHE A 458 24.60 -10.49 2.90
C PHE A 458 23.58 -10.33 1.77
N VAL A 459 22.87 -11.43 1.51
CA VAL A 459 21.83 -11.55 0.50
C VAL A 459 20.52 -11.87 1.20
N VAL A 460 19.44 -11.16 0.86
CA VAL A 460 18.10 -11.41 1.39
C VAL A 460 17.18 -11.87 0.26
N ASP A 461 16.54 -13.03 0.41
CA ASP A 461 15.56 -13.55 -0.56
C ASP A 461 14.11 -13.30 -0.09
N GLU A 462 13.28 -12.78 -1.00
CA GLU A 462 11.84 -12.50 -0.86
C GLU A 462 11.46 -11.67 0.39
N GLN A 463 11.64 -10.35 0.26
CA GLN A 463 11.68 -9.39 1.37
C GLN A 463 10.32 -8.98 1.98
N HIS A 464 9.17 -9.57 1.63
CA HIS A 464 7.86 -9.04 2.08
C HIS A 464 7.63 -9.05 3.61
N ARG A 465 8.58 -9.58 4.41
CA ARG A 465 8.53 -9.58 5.88
C ARG A 465 9.78 -9.04 6.59
N PHE A 466 10.80 -8.60 5.87
CA PHE A 466 12.02 -8.07 6.49
C PHE A 466 11.95 -6.55 6.57
N GLY A 467 11.75 -6.03 7.77
CA GLY A 467 11.65 -4.60 8.07
C GLY A 467 12.98 -3.85 7.87
N VAL A 468 12.91 -2.52 7.78
CA VAL A 468 14.08 -1.62 7.72
C VAL A 468 15.04 -1.88 8.90
N GLU A 469 14.51 -2.02 10.12
CA GLU A 469 15.29 -2.20 11.37
C GLU A 469 16.22 -3.44 11.36
N GLN A 470 15.83 -4.51 10.67
CA GLN A 470 16.63 -5.73 10.60
C GLN A 470 17.84 -5.57 9.66
N ARG A 471 17.74 -4.67 8.66
CA ARG A 471 18.84 -4.37 7.73
C ARG A 471 19.90 -3.50 8.40
N ASP A 472 19.49 -2.54 9.23
CA ASP A 472 20.42 -1.69 9.98
C ASP A 472 21.20 -2.51 11.03
N THR A 473 20.53 -3.47 11.67
CA THR A 473 21.18 -4.45 12.58
C THR A 473 22.28 -5.23 11.84
N LEU A 474 22.07 -5.58 10.57
CA LEU A 474 23.05 -6.31 9.76
C LEU A 474 24.21 -5.44 9.27
N ARG A 475 23.96 -4.16 8.96
CA ARG A 475 25.02 -3.20 8.61
C ARG A 475 26.04 -3.05 9.75
N GLY A 476 25.59 -3.12 10.99
CA GLY A 476 26.45 -3.06 12.17
C GLY A 476 27.23 -4.34 12.52
N ARG A 477 27.09 -5.43 11.76
CA ARG A 477 27.75 -6.73 12.04
C ARG A 477 29.08 -6.95 11.32
N GLY A 478 29.50 -6.01 10.48
CA GLY A 478 30.81 -6.09 9.85
C GLY A 478 31.95 -5.82 10.84
N ARG A 479 33.13 -6.30 10.48
CA ARG A 479 34.32 -6.23 11.34
C ARG A 479 35.01 -4.87 11.22
N ASP A 480 35.58 -4.37 12.32
CA ASP A 480 36.44 -3.18 12.32
C ASP A 480 35.81 -1.89 11.73
N GLY A 481 34.48 -1.75 11.82
CA GLY A 481 33.75 -0.60 11.28
C GLY A 481 33.50 -0.66 9.78
N ILE A 482 33.78 -1.80 9.13
CA ILE A 482 33.46 -2.06 7.73
C ILE A 482 32.00 -2.48 7.62
N ALA A 483 31.23 -1.85 6.74
CA ALA A 483 29.85 -2.24 6.48
C ALA A 483 29.79 -3.30 5.36
N PRO A 484 29.07 -4.42 5.56
CA PRO A 484 28.92 -5.45 4.53
C PRO A 484 28.06 -4.97 3.37
N HIS A 485 28.34 -5.49 2.17
CA HIS A 485 27.52 -5.28 0.98
C HIS A 485 26.13 -5.94 1.14
N VAL A 486 25.11 -5.30 0.58
CA VAL A 486 23.70 -5.70 0.71
C VAL A 486 23.08 -5.96 -0.65
N LEU A 487 22.61 -7.19 -0.86
CA LEU A 487 21.80 -7.55 -2.04
C LEU A 487 20.45 -8.10 -1.60
N VAL A 488 19.39 -7.46 -2.04
CA VAL A 488 18.02 -7.92 -1.80
C VAL A 488 17.47 -8.51 -3.09
N MET A 489 16.85 -9.67 -3.03
CA MET A 489 16.17 -10.31 -4.16
C MET A 489 14.66 -10.29 -3.96
N THR A 490 13.91 -10.00 -5.02
CA THR A 490 12.45 -10.16 -5.04
C THR A 490 12.00 -10.93 -6.27
N ALA A 491 11.06 -11.87 -6.06
CA ALA A 491 10.41 -12.61 -7.12
C ALA A 491 9.26 -11.83 -7.78
N THR A 492 8.70 -10.84 -7.08
CA THR A 492 7.69 -9.94 -7.61
C THR A 492 8.36 -8.65 -8.08
N PRO A 493 8.33 -8.34 -9.38
CA PRO A 493 8.96 -7.14 -9.88
C PRO A 493 8.18 -5.91 -9.44
N ILE A 494 8.66 -5.17 -8.44
CA ILE A 494 7.99 -3.96 -7.98
C ILE A 494 8.35 -2.83 -8.95
N PRO A 495 7.38 -2.00 -9.39
CA PRO A 495 7.67 -0.83 -10.23
C PRO A 495 8.83 -0.02 -9.65
N ARG A 496 9.80 0.36 -10.50
CA ARG A 496 11.05 1.01 -10.07
C ARG A 496 10.79 2.21 -9.17
N THR A 497 9.78 3.01 -9.48
CA THR A 497 9.39 4.22 -8.73
C THR A 497 8.96 3.90 -7.30
N VAL A 498 8.14 2.87 -7.14
CA VAL A 498 7.72 2.36 -5.83
C VAL A 498 8.90 1.71 -5.11
N ALA A 499 9.76 1.02 -5.85
CA ALA A 499 10.95 0.41 -5.26
C ALA A 499 11.90 1.48 -4.69
N MET A 500 12.12 2.56 -5.45
CA MET A 500 12.96 3.69 -5.06
C MET A 500 12.43 4.49 -3.88
N THR A 501 11.12 4.55 -3.66
CA THR A 501 10.54 5.26 -2.51
C THR A 501 10.32 4.37 -1.30
N ALA A 502 9.87 3.13 -1.49
CA ALA A 502 9.60 2.19 -0.40
C ALA A 502 10.85 1.47 0.12
N PHE A 503 11.80 1.20 -0.78
CA PHE A 503 13.09 0.62 -0.43
C PHE A 503 14.24 1.62 -0.60
N GLY A 504 13.92 2.91 -0.82
CA GLY A 504 14.70 4.12 -0.49
C GLY A 504 16.20 4.16 -0.79
N ASP A 505 16.96 3.34 -0.06
CA ASP A 505 18.42 3.24 -0.07
C ASP A 505 18.97 2.27 -1.13
N LEU A 506 18.12 1.47 -1.78
CA LEU A 506 18.55 0.45 -2.73
C LEU A 506 18.62 0.96 -4.18
N ASP A 507 19.75 0.73 -4.84
CA ASP A 507 19.83 0.82 -6.31
C ASP A 507 19.15 -0.39 -6.94
N THR A 508 18.43 -0.22 -8.05
CA THR A 508 17.61 -1.29 -8.63
C THR A 508 18.29 -1.92 -9.84
N SER A 509 18.54 -3.23 -9.79
CA SER A 509 18.96 -4.03 -10.96
C SER A 509 17.81 -4.93 -11.39
N VAL A 510 17.50 -4.94 -12.68
CA VAL A 510 16.32 -5.62 -13.22
C VAL A 510 16.72 -6.69 -14.23
N LEU A 511 16.32 -7.93 -13.96
CA LEU A 511 16.41 -9.05 -14.89
C LEU A 511 15.10 -9.19 -15.67
N THR A 512 15.06 -8.66 -16.88
CA THR A 512 13.90 -8.73 -17.79
C THR A 512 13.85 -10.02 -18.60
N GLU A 513 15.00 -10.65 -18.86
CA GLU A 513 15.09 -11.83 -19.74
C GLU A 513 14.88 -13.13 -18.96
N LEU A 514 14.05 -14.01 -19.52
CA LEU A 514 13.92 -15.40 -19.07
C LEU A 514 14.98 -16.28 -19.74
N PRO A 515 15.59 -17.25 -19.03
CA PRO A 515 16.53 -18.19 -19.63
C PRO A 515 15.93 -18.99 -20.79
N ALA A 516 16.76 -19.33 -21.77
CA ALA A 516 16.36 -20.12 -22.93
C ALA A 516 15.80 -21.49 -22.53
N GLY A 517 14.66 -21.89 -23.12
CA GLY A 517 14.02 -23.19 -22.91
C GLY A 517 12.74 -23.17 -22.06
N ARG A 518 12.35 -22.01 -21.49
CA ARG A 518 11.06 -21.88 -20.80
C ARG A 518 9.93 -21.67 -21.80
N GLN A 519 8.99 -22.60 -21.83
CA GLN A 519 7.74 -22.45 -22.59
C GLN A 519 6.77 -21.54 -21.81
N PRO A 520 6.00 -20.67 -22.49
CA PRO A 520 5.02 -19.80 -21.82
C PRO A 520 3.94 -20.63 -21.13
N ILE A 521 3.38 -20.08 -20.04
CA ILE A 521 2.27 -20.69 -19.31
C ILE A 521 0.98 -20.13 -19.89
N THR A 522 0.08 -21.00 -20.34
CA THR A 522 -1.26 -20.58 -20.75
C THR A 522 -2.13 -20.47 -19.51
N THR A 523 -2.70 -19.28 -19.26
CA THR A 523 -3.55 -19.03 -18.09
C THR A 523 -4.98 -18.79 -18.53
N ASN A 524 -5.94 -19.51 -17.94
CA ASN A 524 -7.36 -19.38 -18.24
C ASN A 524 -8.19 -19.21 -16.96
N VAL A 525 -9.16 -18.29 -16.98
CA VAL A 525 -10.14 -18.12 -15.90
C VAL A 525 -11.32 -19.07 -16.13
N VAL A 526 -11.70 -19.82 -15.10
CA VAL A 526 -12.77 -20.82 -15.13
C VAL A 526 -13.90 -20.38 -14.19
N PRO A 527 -15.02 -19.86 -14.72
CA PRO A 527 -16.18 -19.49 -13.91
C PRO A 527 -16.88 -20.74 -13.35
N MET A 528 -16.84 -20.92 -12.03
CA MET A 528 -17.40 -22.07 -11.33
C MET A 528 -18.93 -22.13 -11.39
N GLY A 529 -19.61 -21.02 -11.71
CA GLY A 529 -21.05 -21.01 -11.97
C GLY A 529 -21.47 -21.80 -13.22
N LYS A 530 -20.52 -22.20 -14.08
CA LYS A 530 -20.77 -23.01 -15.29
C LYS A 530 -20.18 -24.41 -15.10
N GLN A 531 -20.99 -25.37 -14.67
CA GLN A 531 -20.55 -26.74 -14.37
C GLN A 531 -19.73 -27.40 -15.51
N ARG A 532 -20.16 -27.22 -16.77
CA ARG A 532 -19.43 -27.76 -17.94
C ARG A 532 -17.96 -27.30 -18.04
N TRP A 533 -17.66 -26.09 -17.58
CA TRP A 533 -16.30 -25.54 -17.62
C TRP A 533 -15.44 -26.12 -16.50
N VAL A 534 -16.04 -26.36 -15.34
CA VAL A 534 -15.40 -27.06 -14.21
C VAL A 534 -15.11 -28.51 -14.56
N ASP A 535 -16.08 -29.22 -15.14
CA ASP A 535 -15.89 -30.61 -15.57
C ASP A 535 -14.76 -30.70 -16.61
N ARG A 536 -14.74 -29.80 -17.60
CA ARG A 536 -13.66 -29.73 -18.61
C ARG A 536 -12.30 -29.41 -17.99
N ALA A 537 -12.24 -28.57 -16.96
CA ALA A 537 -10.99 -28.27 -16.26
C ALA A 537 -10.42 -29.53 -15.59
N TRP A 538 -11.26 -30.33 -14.94
CA TRP A 538 -10.82 -31.60 -14.31
C TRP A 538 -10.49 -32.69 -15.33
N GLU A 539 -11.21 -32.79 -16.44
CA GLU A 539 -10.82 -33.66 -17.56
C GLU A 539 -9.44 -33.29 -18.11
N ARG A 540 -9.15 -31.99 -18.23
CA ARG A 540 -7.85 -31.51 -18.68
C ARG A 540 -6.73 -31.87 -17.70
N VAL A 541 -7.01 -31.84 -16.39
CA VAL A 541 -6.10 -32.34 -15.35
C VAL A 541 -5.85 -33.85 -15.51
N ASP A 542 -6.91 -34.64 -15.77
CA ASP A 542 -6.80 -36.08 -16.02
C ASP A 542 -5.90 -36.40 -17.22
N GLU A 543 -6.05 -35.65 -18.31
CA GLU A 543 -5.21 -35.79 -19.51
C GLU A 543 -3.72 -35.55 -19.24
N GLU A 544 -3.38 -34.56 -18.40
CA GLU A 544 -1.99 -34.24 -18.04
C GLU A 544 -1.38 -35.33 -17.16
N VAL A 545 -2.13 -35.81 -16.16
CA VAL A 545 -1.67 -36.91 -15.31
C VAL A 545 -1.53 -38.21 -16.10
N ALA A 546 -2.46 -38.49 -17.02
CA ALA A 546 -2.37 -39.63 -17.94
C ALA A 546 -1.13 -39.56 -18.86
N ALA A 547 -0.63 -38.35 -19.15
CA ALA A 547 0.63 -38.12 -19.84
C ALA A 547 1.87 -38.21 -18.92
N HIS A 548 1.73 -38.79 -17.72
CA HIS A 548 2.76 -38.93 -16.68
C HIS A 548 3.31 -37.60 -16.16
N ARG A 549 2.49 -36.54 -16.15
CA ARG A 549 2.84 -35.22 -15.61
C ARG A 549 2.19 -35.00 -14.26
N GLN A 550 2.68 -34.00 -13.54
CA GLN A 550 2.22 -33.71 -12.18
C GLN A 550 1.43 -32.41 -12.11
N VAL A 551 0.49 -32.35 -11.16
CA VAL A 551 -0.47 -31.25 -11.05
C VAL A 551 -0.53 -30.70 -9.62
N TYR A 552 -0.55 -29.39 -9.52
CA TYR A 552 -0.84 -28.67 -8.28
C TYR A 552 -2.30 -28.24 -8.24
N VAL A 553 -2.95 -28.45 -7.08
CA VAL A 553 -4.26 -27.88 -6.75
C VAL A 553 -4.08 -27.03 -5.49
N VAL A 554 -4.45 -25.75 -5.56
CA VAL A 554 -4.26 -24.78 -4.46
C VAL A 554 -5.61 -24.23 -4.01
N CYS A 555 -5.87 -24.28 -2.70
CA CYS A 555 -7.08 -23.74 -2.08
C CYS A 555 -6.73 -22.64 -1.06
N SER A 556 -7.68 -21.73 -0.82
CA SER A 556 -7.46 -20.55 0.04
C SER A 556 -7.50 -20.85 1.56
N ARG A 557 -8.08 -21.98 1.99
CA ARG A 557 -8.23 -22.32 3.42
C ARG A 557 -7.87 -23.76 3.77
N ILE A 558 -7.38 -23.93 5.00
CA ILE A 558 -7.21 -25.22 5.67
C ILE A 558 -8.55 -25.57 6.32
N GLY A 559 -9.16 -26.70 5.95
CA GLY A 559 -10.44 -27.15 6.51
C GLY A 559 -10.31 -27.59 7.97
N ASP A 560 -11.45 -27.97 8.56
CA ASP A 560 -11.46 -28.68 9.84
C ASP A 560 -11.36 -30.18 9.57
N ASP A 561 -10.36 -30.82 10.19
CA ASP A 561 -10.06 -32.25 10.00
C ASP A 561 -11.19 -33.12 10.60
N PRO A 562 -11.88 -33.96 9.80
CA PRO A 562 -12.95 -34.82 10.29
C PRO A 562 -12.46 -35.91 11.25
N ASP A 563 -11.17 -36.26 11.25
CA ASP A 563 -10.56 -37.30 12.10
C ASP A 563 -9.84 -36.74 13.34
N ALA A 564 -9.80 -35.41 13.51
CA ALA A 564 -9.26 -34.80 14.72
C ALA A 564 -10.23 -34.95 15.90
N PRO A 565 -9.78 -35.38 17.10
CA PRO A 565 -10.62 -35.42 18.28
C PRO A 565 -11.12 -34.00 18.59
N LYS A 566 -12.45 -33.80 18.53
CA LYS A 566 -13.11 -32.52 18.83
C LYS A 566 -12.66 -32.01 20.19
N LYS A 567 -11.68 -31.09 20.23
CA LYS A 567 -11.32 -30.38 21.45
C LYS A 567 -12.49 -29.50 21.85
N ALA A 568 -13.00 -29.74 23.05
CA ALA A 568 -14.11 -28.99 23.63
C ALA A 568 -13.83 -27.48 23.54
N ALA A 569 -14.76 -26.75 22.94
CA ALA A 569 -14.72 -25.30 22.87
C ALA A 569 -14.52 -24.70 24.27
N PRO A 570 -13.74 -23.61 24.41
CA PRO A 570 -13.56 -22.95 25.69
C PRO A 570 -14.91 -22.45 26.21
N LYS A 571 -15.28 -22.89 27.42
CA LYS A 571 -16.47 -22.42 28.13
C LYS A 571 -16.39 -20.91 28.28
N LYS A 572 -17.35 -20.19 27.69
CA LYS A 572 -17.55 -18.75 27.87
C LYS A 572 -17.58 -18.41 29.36
N ALA A 573 -16.61 -17.62 29.80
CA ALA A 573 -16.59 -17.05 31.13
C ALA A 573 -17.76 -16.08 31.32
N THR A 574 -18.44 -16.23 32.45
CA THR A 574 -19.58 -15.44 32.91
C THR A 574 -19.15 -14.04 33.34
N ALA A 575 -19.47 -13.01 32.54
CA ALA A 575 -19.31 -11.61 32.92
C ALA A 575 -20.69 -10.91 33.06
N ARG A 576 -21.13 -10.85 34.31
CA ARG A 576 -21.83 -9.76 35.03
C ARG A 576 -22.78 -8.80 34.26
N LYS A 577 -24.06 -8.89 34.63
CA LYS A 577 -25.15 -7.92 34.46
C LYS A 577 -24.74 -6.45 34.68
N GLY A 578 -25.13 -5.57 33.74
CA GLY A 578 -25.18 -4.12 33.96
C GLY A 578 -25.64 -3.27 32.75
N ARG A 579 -26.96 -3.00 32.67
CA ARG A 579 -27.65 -1.84 32.03
C ARG A 579 -27.47 -1.52 30.53
N THR A 580 -28.50 -1.94 29.77
CA THR A 580 -29.24 -1.28 28.66
C THR A 580 -28.49 -0.60 27.51
N PRO A 581 -28.65 -1.09 26.26
CA PRO A 581 -28.57 -0.27 25.06
C PRO A 581 -29.96 0.09 24.50
N ALA A 582 -30.06 1.32 24.01
CA ALA A 582 -31.18 1.86 23.26
C ALA A 582 -31.26 1.24 21.86
N ARG A 583 -32.50 1.09 21.38
CA ARG A 583 -32.88 0.55 20.07
C ARG A 583 -32.59 1.53 18.92
N GLY A 584 -32.03 1.00 17.83
CA GLY A 584 -31.98 1.56 16.47
C GLY A 584 -30.96 0.75 15.67
N ALA A 585 -31.30 -0.39 15.06
CA ALA A 585 -32.03 -0.57 13.81
C ALA A 585 -31.24 -0.19 12.55
N ASP A 586 -30.16 -0.94 12.27
CA ASP A 586 -29.72 -1.29 10.92
C ASP A 586 -29.49 -2.81 10.89
N ALA A 587 -30.55 -3.52 10.51
CA ALA A 587 -30.49 -4.87 10.01
C ALA A 587 -30.84 -4.77 8.53
N ASP A 588 -29.84 -4.95 7.67
CA ASP A 588 -29.93 -5.54 6.33
C ASP A 588 -28.51 -5.61 5.77
N GLY A 589 -27.95 -6.82 5.79
CA GLY A 589 -26.59 -7.10 5.32
C GLY A 589 -26.04 -8.43 5.80
N ASP A 590 -26.90 -9.45 5.99
CA ASP A 590 -26.46 -10.84 6.17
C ASP A 590 -26.70 -11.53 4.82
N GLY A 591 -25.82 -11.24 3.86
CA GLY A 591 -25.65 -12.11 2.71
C GLY A 591 -25.00 -13.40 3.20
N PRO A 592 -25.34 -14.58 2.66
CA PRO A 592 -24.70 -15.81 3.08
C PRO A 592 -23.18 -15.64 2.92
N GLU A 593 -22.42 -15.79 4.00
CA GLU A 593 -20.98 -15.98 3.91
C GLU A 593 -20.77 -17.26 3.10
N GLU A 594 -20.57 -17.12 1.79
CA GLU A 594 -20.34 -18.26 0.89
C GLU A 594 -19.09 -19.01 1.38
N GLU A 595 -19.31 -20.22 1.90
CA GLU A 595 -18.27 -21.09 2.44
C GLU A 595 -17.26 -21.44 1.34
N THR A 596 -16.04 -20.89 1.47
CA THR A 596 -14.88 -21.18 0.61
C THR A 596 -14.49 -22.65 0.66
N VAL A 597 -13.93 -23.20 -0.42
CA VAL A 597 -13.50 -24.61 -0.43
C VAL A 597 -12.22 -24.78 0.39
N ALA A 598 -12.26 -25.70 1.36
CA ALA A 598 -11.11 -26.04 2.16
C ALA A 598 -10.28 -27.15 1.52
N VAL A 599 -8.96 -27.14 1.74
CA VAL A 599 -8.03 -28.16 1.19
C VAL A 599 -8.46 -29.60 1.51
N ILE A 600 -8.96 -29.84 2.71
CA ILE A 600 -9.40 -31.17 3.18
C ILE A 600 -10.64 -31.62 2.39
N ASP A 601 -11.60 -30.72 2.21
CA ASP A 601 -12.82 -31.01 1.45
C ASP A 601 -12.49 -31.25 -0.02
N GLN A 602 -11.62 -30.41 -0.61
CA GLN A 602 -11.17 -30.57 -1.99
C GLN A 602 -10.42 -31.89 -2.20
N PHE A 603 -9.58 -32.29 -1.25
CA PHE A 603 -8.84 -33.54 -1.29
C PHE A 603 -9.79 -34.75 -1.30
N HIS A 604 -10.78 -34.76 -0.40
CA HIS A 604 -11.79 -35.82 -0.36
C HIS A 604 -12.68 -35.83 -1.61
N GLU A 605 -13.05 -34.67 -2.13
CA GLU A 605 -13.83 -34.56 -3.38
C GLU A 605 -13.06 -35.13 -4.58
N LEU A 606 -11.77 -34.81 -4.71
CA LEU A 606 -10.93 -35.33 -5.79
C LEU A 606 -10.70 -36.84 -5.68
N LEU A 607 -10.54 -37.36 -4.45
CA LEU A 607 -10.45 -38.80 -4.19
C LEU A 607 -11.75 -39.54 -4.52
N ALA A 608 -12.91 -38.96 -4.21
CA ALA A 608 -14.21 -39.55 -4.51
C ALA A 608 -14.62 -39.40 -5.99
N GLY A 609 -13.99 -38.44 -6.70
CA GLY A 609 -14.28 -38.08 -8.07
C GLY A 609 -13.51 -38.89 -9.13
N PRO A 610 -13.56 -38.45 -10.40
CA PRO A 610 -12.93 -39.14 -11.53
C PRO A 610 -11.40 -39.20 -11.46
N LEU A 611 -10.78 -38.36 -10.63
CA LEU A 611 -9.33 -38.29 -10.42
C LEU A 611 -8.84 -39.23 -9.32
N GLY A 612 -9.73 -39.88 -8.55
CA GLY A 612 -9.38 -40.79 -7.45
C GLY A 612 -8.60 -42.05 -7.86
N LYS A 613 -8.48 -42.30 -9.16
CA LYS A 613 -7.62 -43.35 -9.74
C LYS A 613 -6.12 -43.02 -9.70
N HIS A 614 -5.77 -41.75 -9.46
CA HIS A 614 -4.39 -41.26 -9.43
C HIS A 614 -3.84 -41.16 -8.00
N ARG A 615 -2.53 -40.96 -7.87
CA ARG A 615 -1.87 -40.82 -6.56
C ARG A 615 -2.00 -39.37 -6.08
N ILE A 616 -2.99 -39.10 -5.22
CA ILE A 616 -3.28 -37.77 -4.69
C ILE A 616 -2.73 -37.66 -3.26
N ALA A 617 -2.05 -36.56 -2.95
CA ALA A 617 -1.61 -36.23 -1.59
C ALA A 617 -2.04 -34.81 -1.19
N MET A 618 -2.04 -34.54 0.11
CA MET A 618 -2.40 -33.25 0.69
C MET A 618 -1.18 -32.56 1.32
N LEU A 619 -1.11 -31.23 1.24
CA LEU A 619 -0.10 -30.43 1.92
C LEU A 619 -0.67 -29.11 2.47
N HIS A 620 -0.61 -28.93 3.80
CA HIS A 620 -1.09 -27.70 4.43
C HIS A 620 -0.25 -27.21 5.61
N GLY A 621 -0.43 -25.94 5.98
CA GLY A 621 0.40 -25.25 6.99
C GLY A 621 0.41 -25.91 8.38
N ARG A 622 -0.65 -26.65 8.76
CA ARG A 622 -0.74 -27.34 10.06
C ARG A 622 0.00 -28.68 10.13
N MET A 623 0.52 -29.22 9.01
CA MET A 623 1.27 -30.49 9.04
C MET A 623 2.62 -30.31 9.74
N PRO A 624 3.12 -31.34 10.45
CA PRO A 624 4.50 -31.40 10.94
C PRO A 624 5.53 -31.10 9.82
N ALA A 625 6.66 -30.49 10.19
CA ALA A 625 7.70 -30.09 9.23
C ALA A 625 8.30 -31.28 8.48
N ASP A 626 8.56 -32.39 9.20
CA ASP A 626 9.13 -33.61 8.62
C ASP A 626 8.18 -34.24 7.58
N GLU A 627 6.87 -34.30 7.89
CA GLU A 627 5.84 -34.85 7.01
C GLU A 627 5.65 -33.99 5.74
N LYS A 628 5.73 -32.66 5.86
CA LYS A 628 5.73 -31.75 4.70
C LYS A 628 6.94 -32.00 3.81
N ALA A 629 8.12 -32.13 4.40
CA ALA A 629 9.36 -32.38 3.65
C ALA A 629 9.28 -33.71 2.91
N GLU A 630 8.84 -34.78 3.57
CA GLU A 630 8.66 -36.09 2.96
C GLU A 630 7.62 -36.08 1.82
N THR A 631 6.47 -35.43 2.02
CA THR A 631 5.44 -35.29 0.98
C THR A 631 5.97 -34.53 -0.23
N MET A 632 6.72 -33.44 -0.02
CA MET A 632 7.32 -32.68 -1.10
C MET A 632 8.42 -33.45 -1.83
N ASP A 633 9.24 -34.22 -1.11
CA ASP A 633 10.27 -35.06 -1.71
C ASP A 633 9.63 -36.22 -2.52
N ALA A 634 8.55 -36.83 -2.03
CA ALA A 634 7.78 -37.84 -2.76
C ALA A 634 7.15 -37.27 -4.03
N PHE A 635 6.59 -36.06 -3.95
CA PHE A 635 6.11 -35.33 -5.13
C PHE A 635 7.27 -35.03 -6.09
N GLY A 636 8.43 -34.56 -5.61
CA GLY A 636 9.62 -34.33 -6.45
C GLY A 636 10.13 -35.58 -7.18
N ARG A 637 9.98 -36.78 -6.57
CA ARG A 637 10.35 -38.08 -7.17
C ARG A 637 9.31 -38.66 -8.13
N GLY A 638 8.15 -38.02 -8.28
CA GLY A 638 7.05 -38.55 -9.10
C GLY A 638 6.29 -39.71 -8.45
N GLU A 639 6.33 -39.83 -7.12
CA GLU A 639 5.55 -40.81 -6.35
C GLU A 639 4.10 -40.36 -6.14
N ILE A 640 3.84 -39.05 -6.29
CA ILE A 640 2.54 -38.40 -6.18
C ILE A 640 2.24 -37.68 -7.50
N ASP A 641 1.04 -37.86 -8.03
CA ASP A 641 0.59 -37.26 -9.30
C ASP A 641 -0.07 -35.89 -9.09
N ILE A 642 -0.91 -35.78 -8.06
CA ILE A 642 -1.69 -34.58 -7.76
C ILE A 642 -1.41 -34.15 -6.31
N LEU A 643 -0.96 -32.91 -6.12
CA LEU A 643 -0.75 -32.33 -4.80
C LEU A 643 -1.80 -31.26 -4.49
N VAL A 644 -2.69 -31.55 -3.55
CA VAL A 644 -3.73 -30.62 -3.06
C VAL A 644 -3.19 -29.85 -1.87
N SER A 645 -3.21 -28.52 -1.94
CA SER A 645 -2.46 -27.71 -1.00
C SER A 645 -3.05 -26.35 -0.71
N THR A 646 -2.51 -25.71 0.33
CA THR A 646 -2.71 -24.28 0.58
C THR A 646 -1.60 -23.45 -0.06
N THR A 647 -1.58 -22.14 0.18
CA THR A 647 -0.47 -21.22 -0.16
C THR A 647 0.91 -21.64 0.35
N VAL A 648 1.05 -22.73 1.10
CA VAL A 648 2.36 -23.25 1.53
C VAL A 648 3.27 -23.61 0.34
N ILE A 649 2.72 -23.90 -0.84
CA ILE A 649 3.50 -24.13 -2.07
C ILE A 649 4.13 -22.84 -2.63
N GLU A 650 3.72 -21.65 -2.16
CA GLU A 650 4.41 -20.39 -2.47
C GLU A 650 5.91 -20.48 -2.15
N VAL A 651 6.31 -21.40 -1.27
CA VAL A 651 7.67 -21.59 -0.76
C VAL A 651 8.36 -22.80 -1.43
N GLY A 652 9.15 -22.51 -2.46
CA GLY A 652 10.48 -23.12 -2.61
C GLY A 652 10.62 -24.60 -2.99
N VAL A 653 9.75 -25.18 -3.81
CA VAL A 653 10.09 -26.45 -4.48
C VAL A 653 9.86 -26.32 -5.97
N ASP A 654 10.86 -26.75 -6.75
CA ASP A 654 10.86 -26.76 -8.20
C ASP A 654 10.68 -28.20 -8.68
N VAL A 655 9.51 -28.49 -9.26
CA VAL A 655 9.19 -29.82 -9.79
C VAL A 655 9.15 -29.72 -11.30
N LYS A 656 10.21 -30.20 -11.96
CA LYS A 656 10.39 -30.12 -13.42
C LYS A 656 9.22 -30.73 -14.20
N ASN A 657 8.62 -31.80 -13.67
CA ASN A 657 7.51 -32.53 -14.30
C ASN A 657 6.12 -31.95 -13.96
N ALA A 658 6.04 -30.86 -13.18
CA ALA A 658 4.78 -30.18 -12.89
C ALA A 658 4.39 -29.23 -14.03
N THR A 659 3.32 -29.57 -14.75
CA THR A 659 2.86 -28.81 -15.92
C THR A 659 1.58 -28.03 -15.67
N THR A 660 0.75 -28.44 -14.70
CA THR A 660 -0.57 -27.85 -14.48
C THR A 660 -0.75 -27.32 -13.06
N MET A 661 -1.29 -26.11 -12.96
CA MET A 661 -1.63 -25.41 -11.72
C MET A 661 -3.13 -25.09 -11.72
N VAL A 662 -3.86 -25.55 -10.72
CA VAL A 662 -5.28 -25.23 -10.50
C VAL A 662 -5.41 -24.44 -9.21
N ILE A 663 -5.96 -23.23 -9.29
CA ILE A 663 -6.20 -22.37 -8.13
C ILE A 663 -7.70 -22.26 -7.92
N VAL A 664 -8.19 -22.83 -6.81
CA VAL A 664 -9.59 -22.81 -6.41
C VAL A 664 -9.88 -21.56 -5.60
N ASP A 665 -10.98 -20.87 -5.91
CA ASP A 665 -11.33 -19.57 -5.34
C ASP A 665 -10.22 -18.52 -5.58
N ALA A 666 -9.75 -18.43 -6.83
CA ALA A 666 -8.65 -17.57 -7.24
C ALA A 666 -8.87 -16.09 -6.90
N ASP A 667 -10.12 -15.63 -6.79
CA ASP A 667 -10.47 -14.27 -6.36
C ASP A 667 -10.08 -13.94 -4.91
N ARG A 668 -9.72 -14.94 -4.10
CA ARG A 668 -9.23 -14.72 -2.73
C ARG A 668 -7.73 -14.45 -2.64
N PHE A 669 -7.00 -14.65 -3.72
CA PHE A 669 -5.55 -14.47 -3.76
C PHE A 669 -5.21 -13.08 -4.31
N GLY A 670 -4.11 -12.50 -3.82
CA GLY A 670 -3.54 -11.29 -4.42
C GLY A 670 -2.90 -11.59 -5.78
N VAL A 671 -2.76 -10.57 -6.64
CA VAL A 671 -2.15 -10.74 -7.97
C VAL A 671 -0.74 -11.29 -7.87
N SER A 672 0.06 -10.76 -6.94
CA SER A 672 1.41 -11.24 -6.65
C SER A 672 1.45 -12.73 -6.26
N GLN A 673 0.48 -13.21 -5.46
CA GLN A 673 0.41 -14.62 -5.06
C GLN A 673 0.03 -15.52 -6.24
N LEU A 674 -0.97 -15.11 -7.03
CA LEU A 674 -1.36 -15.82 -8.25
C LEU A 674 -0.18 -15.95 -9.22
N HIS A 675 0.60 -14.88 -9.36
CA HIS A 675 1.82 -14.88 -10.17
C HIS A 675 2.87 -15.86 -9.66
N GLN A 676 3.15 -15.85 -8.35
CA GLN A 676 4.11 -16.76 -7.72
C GLN A 676 3.69 -18.23 -7.86
N LEU A 677 2.41 -18.53 -7.61
CA LEU A 677 1.84 -19.87 -7.77
C LEU A 677 1.91 -20.33 -9.23
N ARG A 678 1.51 -19.47 -10.18
CA ARG A 678 1.65 -19.74 -11.62
C ARG A 678 3.10 -20.07 -11.98
N GLY A 679 4.06 -19.33 -11.44
CA GLY A 679 5.50 -19.54 -11.67
C GLY A 679 6.07 -20.87 -11.13
N ARG A 680 5.27 -21.70 -10.45
CA ARG A 680 5.68 -23.04 -9.95
C ARG A 680 5.52 -24.15 -10.98
N VAL A 681 4.85 -23.91 -12.11
CA VAL A 681 4.68 -24.90 -13.20
C VAL A 681 5.42 -24.50 -14.47
N GLY A 682 5.61 -25.46 -15.37
CA GLY A 682 6.22 -25.21 -16.70
C GLY A 682 7.74 -25.02 -16.68
N ARG A 683 8.44 -25.62 -15.71
CA ARG A 683 9.89 -25.46 -15.50
C ARG A 683 10.77 -26.50 -16.19
N GLY A 684 10.21 -27.66 -16.58
CA GLY A 684 10.92 -28.73 -17.28
C GLY A 684 11.01 -28.57 -18.81
N GLY A 685 10.76 -27.38 -19.35
CA GLY A 685 10.70 -27.15 -20.81
C GLY A 685 9.40 -27.62 -21.49
N LEU A 686 8.45 -28.14 -20.72
CA LEU A 686 7.09 -28.47 -21.17
C LEU A 686 6.16 -27.25 -21.05
N PRO A 687 5.17 -27.09 -21.94
CA PRO A 687 4.18 -26.02 -21.85
C PRO A 687 3.38 -26.13 -20.54
N GLY A 688 3.28 -25.02 -19.81
CA GLY A 688 2.53 -24.94 -18.56
C GLY A 688 1.07 -24.54 -18.78
N LEU A 689 0.17 -25.01 -17.92
CA LEU A 689 -1.24 -24.63 -17.88
C LEU A 689 -1.62 -24.13 -16.49
N CYS A 690 -2.23 -22.96 -16.39
CA CYS A 690 -2.77 -22.40 -15.15
C CYS A 690 -4.28 -22.16 -15.27
N LEU A 691 -5.06 -22.74 -14.37
CA LEU A 691 -6.52 -22.65 -14.32
C LEU A 691 -6.94 -21.89 -13.06
N LEU A 692 -7.53 -20.71 -13.24
CA LEU A 692 -8.00 -19.84 -12.16
C LEU A 692 -9.51 -20.05 -11.97
N MET A 693 -9.90 -20.87 -11.02
CA MET A 693 -11.32 -21.15 -10.75
C MET A 693 -11.90 -20.11 -9.80
N THR A 694 -13.03 -19.50 -10.18
CA THR A 694 -13.69 -18.46 -9.35
C THR A 694 -15.21 -18.55 -9.41
N ARG A 695 -15.88 -18.23 -8.29
CA ARG A 695 -17.35 -18.11 -8.21
C ARG A 695 -17.87 -16.71 -8.52
N VAL A 696 -16.97 -15.74 -8.71
CA VAL A 696 -17.32 -14.34 -8.90
C VAL A 696 -18.04 -14.10 -10.23
N SER A 697 -19.02 -13.18 -10.23
CA SER A 697 -19.78 -12.82 -11.42
C SER A 697 -18.94 -12.08 -12.48
N PRO A 698 -19.21 -12.30 -13.78
CA PRO A 698 -18.63 -11.53 -14.86
C PRO A 698 -18.90 -10.02 -14.71
N GLY A 699 -17.88 -9.18 -14.91
CA GLY A 699 -17.98 -7.71 -14.84
C GLY A 699 -17.76 -7.09 -13.45
N SER A 700 -17.39 -7.87 -12.45
CA SER A 700 -16.92 -7.33 -11.17
C SER A 700 -15.42 -6.96 -11.23
N LYS A 701 -14.98 -6.03 -10.37
CA LYS A 701 -13.55 -5.66 -10.24
C LYS A 701 -12.63 -6.86 -9.96
N SER A 702 -13.12 -7.85 -9.20
CA SER A 702 -12.35 -9.08 -8.92
C SER A 702 -12.20 -9.97 -10.15
N MET A 703 -13.19 -9.99 -11.05
CA MET A 703 -13.10 -10.70 -12.34
C MET A 703 -12.14 -9.98 -13.28
N GLU A 704 -12.25 -8.66 -13.43
CA GLU A 704 -11.32 -7.84 -14.25
C GLU A 704 -9.87 -8.08 -13.83
N ARG A 705 -9.62 -8.18 -12.51
CA ARG A 705 -8.30 -8.54 -11.97
C ARG A 705 -7.83 -9.93 -12.41
N LEU A 706 -8.68 -10.95 -12.31
CA LEU A 706 -8.32 -12.32 -12.72
C LEU A 706 -8.09 -12.42 -14.24
N GLU A 707 -8.88 -11.71 -15.03
CA GLU A 707 -8.70 -11.61 -16.49
C GLU A 707 -7.38 -10.91 -16.84
N ALA A 708 -7.01 -9.85 -16.12
CA ALA A 708 -5.71 -9.20 -16.29
C ALA A 708 -4.54 -10.14 -15.94
N VAL A 709 -4.66 -10.93 -14.87
CA VAL A 709 -3.69 -11.97 -14.52
C VAL A 709 -3.58 -13.07 -15.58
N ALA A 710 -4.70 -13.42 -16.22
CA ALA A 710 -4.72 -14.42 -17.27
C ALA A 710 -4.17 -13.90 -18.61
N ALA A 711 -4.35 -12.60 -18.90
CA ALA A 711 -3.92 -11.98 -20.14
C ALA A 711 -2.41 -11.72 -20.21
N SER A 712 -1.77 -11.42 -19.08
CA SER A 712 -0.34 -11.12 -19.05
C SER A 712 0.49 -12.22 -18.40
N ASN A 713 1.58 -12.59 -19.07
CA ASN A 713 2.62 -13.44 -18.50
C ASN A 713 3.78 -12.66 -17.86
N ASP A 714 3.79 -11.33 -18.01
CA ASP A 714 4.85 -10.45 -17.52
C ASP A 714 4.62 -10.07 -16.05
N GLY A 715 5.57 -10.45 -15.19
CA GLY A 715 5.52 -10.14 -13.77
C GLY A 715 5.50 -8.64 -13.46
N PHE A 716 6.08 -7.78 -14.31
CA PHE A 716 6.08 -6.32 -14.13
C PHE A 716 4.70 -5.71 -14.38
N GLU A 717 4.04 -6.11 -15.46
CA GLU A 717 2.69 -5.65 -15.79
C GLU A 717 1.71 -6.07 -14.67
N LEU A 718 1.82 -7.31 -14.18
CA LEU A 718 1.01 -7.81 -13.09
C LEU A 718 1.26 -7.09 -11.76
N ALA A 719 2.50 -6.74 -11.45
CA ALA A 719 2.83 -5.98 -10.25
C ALA A 719 2.30 -4.55 -10.34
N GLN A 720 2.33 -3.90 -11.50
CA GLN A 720 1.72 -2.60 -11.71
C GLN A 720 0.20 -2.66 -11.48
N ILE A 721 -0.47 -3.70 -11.97
CA ILE A 721 -1.90 -3.95 -11.73
C ILE A 721 -2.18 -4.21 -10.24
N ASP A 722 -1.35 -5.02 -9.54
CA ASP A 722 -1.49 -5.27 -8.09
C ASP A 722 -1.38 -3.96 -7.31
N LEU A 723 -0.44 -3.09 -7.69
CA LEU A 723 -0.14 -1.84 -6.99
C LEU A 723 -1.15 -0.73 -7.30
N GLN A 724 -1.75 -0.69 -8.50
CA GLN A 724 -2.87 0.21 -8.78
C GLN A 724 -4.12 -0.16 -7.95
N GLN A 725 -4.27 -1.45 -7.64
CA GLN A 725 -5.42 -1.96 -6.89
C GLN A 725 -5.25 -1.87 -5.38
N ARG A 726 -4.04 -2.13 -4.88
CA ARG A 726 -3.66 -1.85 -3.49
C ARG A 726 -3.50 -0.35 -3.35
N ARG A 727 -4.35 0.32 -2.56
CA ARG A 727 -4.10 1.73 -2.22
C ARG A 727 -2.65 1.84 -1.70
N GLU A 728 -1.90 2.79 -2.26
CA GLU A 728 -0.45 2.99 -2.09
C GLU A 728 0.03 2.97 -0.61
N GLY A 729 -0.90 3.27 0.31
CA GLY A 729 -0.70 3.23 1.75
C GLY A 729 -0.35 1.88 2.39
N ASP A 730 -0.27 0.74 1.68
CA ASP A 730 0.18 -0.55 2.25
C ASP A 730 1.66 -0.87 1.97
N VAL A 731 2.30 -0.23 0.97
CA VAL A 731 3.66 -0.60 0.51
C VAL A 731 4.77 0.05 1.33
N LEU A 732 4.49 1.18 1.97
CA LEU A 732 5.46 1.96 2.77
C LEU A 732 5.49 1.52 4.25
N GLY A 733 5.04 0.31 4.58
CA GLY A 733 4.68 -0.19 5.92
C GLY A 733 5.65 0.03 7.09
N SER A 734 6.93 0.32 6.84
CA SER A 734 7.92 0.66 7.89
C SER A 734 8.03 2.17 8.17
N LEU A 735 7.64 3.04 7.23
CA LEU A 735 7.45 4.48 7.46
C LEU A 735 6.07 4.79 8.11
N GLN A 736 5.30 3.74 8.41
CA GLN A 736 3.89 3.78 8.79
C GLN A 736 3.61 3.18 10.17
N SER A 737 4.62 2.66 10.87
CA SER A 737 4.53 2.25 12.27
C SER A 737 4.39 3.47 13.19
N GLY A 738 3.34 4.27 13.01
CA GLY A 738 3.01 5.35 13.95
C GLY A 738 2.20 6.54 13.43
N GLY A 739 1.90 6.66 12.13
CA GLY A 739 1.13 7.82 11.64
C GLY A 739 0.67 7.69 10.19
N LYS A 740 -0.44 8.36 9.87
CA LYS A 740 -1.09 8.38 8.55
C LYS A 740 -0.11 8.84 7.44
N THR A 741 -0.44 8.49 6.19
CA THR A 741 0.29 8.84 4.95
C THR A 741 0.52 10.35 4.83
N SER A 742 1.77 10.78 4.60
CA SER A 742 2.13 12.18 4.31
C SER A 742 2.04 12.55 2.83
N LEU A 743 1.95 11.56 1.94
CA LEU A 743 1.73 11.76 0.51
C LEU A 743 0.24 11.93 0.23
N HIS A 744 -0.10 13.02 -0.45
CA HIS A 744 -1.47 13.43 -0.71
C HIS A 744 -1.73 13.68 -2.20
N PHE A 745 -0.73 14.19 -2.92
CA PHE A 745 -0.85 14.51 -4.34
C PHE A 745 -0.10 13.53 -5.23
N LEU A 746 1.09 13.10 -4.81
CA LEU A 746 1.99 12.24 -5.56
C LEU A 746 1.49 10.80 -5.56
N SER A 747 1.29 10.25 -6.76
CA SER A 747 1.15 8.81 -6.96
C SER A 747 2.51 8.22 -7.30
N LEU A 748 2.94 7.20 -6.55
CA LEU A 748 4.20 6.52 -6.83
C LEU A 748 4.19 5.75 -8.16
N LEU A 749 3.01 5.46 -8.69
CA LEU A 749 2.83 4.72 -9.94
C LEU A 749 2.68 5.65 -11.13
N ASP A 750 1.77 6.61 -11.03
CA ASP A 750 1.39 7.44 -12.16
C ASP A 750 2.41 8.58 -12.39
N ASP A 751 3.12 9.01 -11.34
CA ASP A 751 4.02 10.18 -11.38
C ASP A 751 5.50 9.78 -11.47
N ALA A 752 5.79 8.70 -12.19
CA ALA A 752 7.13 8.13 -12.35
C ALA A 752 8.20 9.14 -12.81
N GLU A 753 7.86 9.93 -13.83
CA GLU A 753 8.74 10.92 -14.44
C GLU A 753 9.02 12.09 -13.49
N ILE A 754 7.99 12.53 -12.73
CA ILE A 754 8.12 13.58 -11.71
C ILE A 754 9.08 13.12 -10.61
N ILE A 755 8.98 11.85 -10.18
CA ILE A 755 9.85 11.27 -9.15
C ILE A 755 11.29 11.16 -9.66
N ALA A 756 11.49 10.78 -10.92
CA ALA A 756 12.82 10.69 -11.53
C ALA A 756 13.49 12.07 -11.63
N ASP A 757 12.78 13.08 -12.13
CA ASP A 757 13.31 14.45 -12.20
C ASP A 757 13.60 15.03 -10.80
N ALA A 758 12.68 14.83 -9.84
CA ALA A 758 12.92 15.25 -8.46
C ALA A 758 14.12 14.54 -7.82
N ARG A 759 14.42 13.30 -8.22
CA ARG A 759 15.61 12.56 -7.77
C ARG A 759 16.87 13.19 -8.31
N ASP A 760 16.94 13.46 -9.60
CA ASP A 760 18.13 14.03 -10.23
C ASP A 760 18.47 15.37 -9.56
N LEU A 761 17.47 16.22 -9.37
CA LEU A 761 17.60 17.47 -8.62
C LEU A 761 18.08 17.25 -7.18
N ALA A 762 17.45 16.34 -6.45
CA ALA A 762 17.82 16.04 -5.05
C ALA A 762 19.26 15.51 -4.94
N GLN A 763 19.71 14.68 -5.89
CA GLN A 763 21.06 14.15 -5.92
C GLN A 763 22.09 15.25 -6.13
N ASP A 764 21.85 16.16 -7.07
CA ASP A 764 22.74 17.29 -7.35
C ASP A 764 22.88 18.21 -6.12
N ILE A 765 21.76 18.51 -5.45
CA ILE A 765 21.74 19.36 -4.26
C ILE A 765 22.48 18.69 -3.11
N VAL A 766 22.14 17.44 -2.77
CA VAL A 766 22.71 16.74 -1.61
C VAL A 766 24.19 16.40 -1.82
N ALA A 767 24.63 16.20 -3.06
CA ALA A 767 26.04 16.02 -3.37
C ALA A 767 26.87 17.29 -3.08
N ALA A 768 26.28 18.47 -3.27
CA ALA A 768 26.92 19.75 -2.96
C ALA A 768 26.80 20.12 -1.47
N ASP A 769 25.61 19.96 -0.89
CA ASP A 769 25.31 20.25 0.51
C ASP A 769 24.38 19.19 1.12
N ARG A 770 24.99 18.26 1.85
CA ARG A 770 24.28 17.19 2.57
C ARG A 770 23.28 17.74 3.59
N THR A 771 23.59 18.85 4.26
CA THR A 771 22.79 19.36 5.37
C THR A 771 21.61 20.22 4.92
N LEU A 772 21.56 20.60 3.65
CA LEU A 772 20.64 21.61 3.11
C LEU A 772 20.74 22.96 3.85
N ALA A 773 21.89 23.23 4.47
CA ALA A 773 22.17 24.50 5.15
C ALA A 773 22.17 25.68 4.18
N ASP A 774 22.67 25.47 2.96
CA ASP A 774 22.65 26.45 1.87
C ASP A 774 21.28 26.51 1.16
N HIS A 775 20.39 25.55 1.47
CA HIS A 775 19.05 25.42 0.89
C HIS A 775 17.93 25.39 1.96
N PRO A 776 17.78 26.45 2.78
CA PRO A 776 16.87 26.44 3.93
C PRO A 776 15.39 26.28 3.55
N THR A 777 14.99 26.74 2.35
CA THR A 777 13.61 26.58 1.86
C THR A 777 13.30 25.13 1.47
N MET A 778 14.28 24.37 1.00
CA MET A 778 14.15 22.94 0.73
C MET A 778 14.15 22.12 2.04
N GLY A 779 14.96 22.52 3.02
CA GLY A 779 14.88 21.96 4.38
C GLY A 779 13.49 22.17 5.00
N ALA A 780 12.94 23.38 4.90
CA ALA A 780 11.58 23.67 5.37
C ALA A 780 10.49 22.88 4.61
N LEU A 781 10.70 22.60 3.32
CA LEU A 781 9.82 21.72 2.53
C LEU A 781 9.82 20.29 3.07
N VAL A 782 11.01 19.74 3.34
CA VAL A 782 11.20 18.41 3.94
C VAL A 782 10.48 18.34 5.29
N ASP A 783 10.71 19.31 6.18
CA ASP A 783 10.07 19.36 7.50
C ASP A 783 8.54 19.47 7.41
N ALA A 784 8.04 20.28 6.47
CA ALA A 784 6.60 20.48 6.29
C ALA A 784 5.86 19.25 5.75
N ILE A 785 6.53 18.41 4.96
CA ILE A 785 5.93 17.22 4.35
C ILE A 785 6.18 15.97 5.20
N LEU A 786 7.33 15.86 5.87
CA LEU A 786 7.74 14.63 6.57
C LEU A 786 7.61 14.69 8.11
N VAL A 787 7.40 15.87 8.71
CA VAL A 787 7.12 16.17 10.15
C VAL A 787 8.14 15.61 11.16
N PRO A 788 8.54 16.38 12.22
CA PRO A 788 9.61 16.01 13.15
C PRO A 788 9.41 14.74 14.01
N ASP A 789 8.17 14.31 14.31
CA ASP A 789 7.95 13.07 15.09
C ASP A 789 8.32 11.80 14.29
N LYS A 790 8.37 11.89 12.96
CA LYS A 790 8.96 10.84 12.11
C LYS A 790 10.47 11.00 12.01
N ILE A 791 11.01 12.22 12.09
CA ILE A 791 12.45 12.47 12.13
C ILE A 791 13.08 11.90 13.41
N ALA A 792 12.42 11.96 14.57
CA ALA A 792 12.92 11.32 15.80
C ALA A 792 12.99 9.78 15.73
N TYR A 793 12.24 9.15 14.81
CA TYR A 793 12.38 7.73 14.46
C TYR A 793 13.40 7.51 13.33
N LEU A 794 13.58 8.49 12.43
CA LEU A 794 14.57 8.47 11.35
C LEU A 794 16.00 8.85 11.79
N GLU A 795 16.17 9.53 12.93
CA GLU A 795 17.45 9.92 13.58
C GLU A 795 17.90 8.92 14.65
N LYS A 796 17.00 8.07 15.15
CA LYS A 796 17.31 6.99 16.13
C LYS A 796 17.55 5.63 15.47
N SER A 797 17.57 5.55 14.14
CA SER A 797 17.77 4.31 13.37
C SER A 797 18.91 4.48 12.38
#